data_AF-A0A7V1ULN2-F1
#
_entry.id   AF-A0A7V1ULN2-F1
#
_cell.length_a   1.000
_cell.length_b   1.000
_cell.length_c   1.000
_cell.angle_alpha   90.00
_cell.angle_beta   90.00
_cell.angle_gamma   90.00
#
_symmetry.space_group_name_H-M   'P 1'
#
loop_
_entity.id
_entity.type
_entity.pdbx_description
1 polymer ?
#
loop_
_entity_poly.entity_id
_entity_poly.type
_entity_poly.pdbx_seq_one_letter_code
_entity_poly.pdbx_strand_id
1 'polypeptide(L)'
;MSPFSFLASRGNLADHAKQLSLSSYVPEIALEGLQTGVDNVRTDVYLSPKFNDIARQHLLRLLAKYGNVEDFLVEDPFTRAANSLPPTPGRATGFIGSPGMPPKTPTTAPGATSTGRFTVSKPIEPADFKKALTDLHTAALNRAKNDGNISLDLLARLAIIKYLRGEMVGQFNQLLERCRARLKGYEGPRAAGAHKAVEMRERFAQLQIAKKTVLRKAGQDIFATLREIEKETLARLRRSLLGDVASATYDLFLNRLIFTEDGRDDFLNAEFYVMVGNYERDPDRFQAMLDFAIAFVKSLNVLPAGTPDEDKAVDQLLNVPENAQELFAGGSPDEQTARGKAQRALLSGWVEFLEREGVMDYVLASYEAVPLLAQYSPPINPQQLKNALISKTERKRVETLLDEHGRISPDAMNNAVKRLEGTKGNDRAKVAGRYFSDFLRYHRDLRRFEALLSAMDTVNVIANEKLRELSAINNTLYEFLLPEEQKQSDHTVVGHVILKADIRDSTTLTRTLYERGLNPASYFSLNFFDPVNKLLPKYDASKVFIEGDALILALFEREGEQSFAVGKTCMLAKEMVQIVRAYNEHSTKQGLPTLELGLGICYQDSAPMYLMDGTHRIMISKALNESDRLSGCSKGARKYVQNAEANPFNVYSFQTVEDKDTGGIPDEFLIRYNIGGIHINGAAFERLRKEISLKEHLIEMPMQFGHQKVKLYSGMVPVDKGIFHKIIVREAAIPHVDFQNYALKKWTDKKCYEVVVNEALYAQLEKEFQTAVTSS
;
A
#
# COMPACT_ATOMS: atom_id res chain seq x y z
N MET A 1 -25.32 -18.10 49.95
CA MET A 1 -24.03 -18.76 50.28
C MET A 1 -23.23 -18.85 48.99
N SER A 2 -22.01 -18.31 48.95
CA SER A 2 -21.14 -18.45 47.77
C SER A 2 -20.94 -19.95 47.49
N PRO A 3 -21.13 -20.45 46.26
CA PRO A 3 -20.95 -21.87 45.92
C PRO A 3 -19.53 -22.39 46.20
N PHE A 4 -18.58 -21.49 46.49
CA PHE A 4 -17.16 -21.78 46.68
C PHE A 4 -16.68 -21.67 48.14
N SER A 5 -17.57 -21.60 49.14
CA SER A 5 -17.20 -21.35 50.55
C SER A 5 -16.26 -22.40 51.17
N PHE A 6 -16.19 -23.61 50.61
CA PHE A 6 -15.30 -24.67 51.09
C PHE A 6 -13.83 -24.43 50.73
N LEU A 7 -13.54 -23.74 49.63
CA LEU A 7 -12.17 -23.41 49.24
C LEU A 7 -11.51 -22.48 50.25
N ALA A 8 -12.27 -21.54 50.81
CA ALA A 8 -11.82 -20.62 51.87
C ALA A 8 -11.52 -21.32 53.21
N SER A 9 -12.00 -22.55 53.42
CA SER A 9 -11.83 -23.29 54.68
C SER A 9 -10.52 -24.08 54.77
N ARG A 10 -9.74 -24.18 53.68
CA ARG A 10 -8.46 -24.90 53.64
C ARG A 10 -7.27 -23.95 53.74
N GLY A 11 -6.93 -23.57 54.96
CA GLY A 11 -5.78 -22.72 55.31
C GLY A 11 -4.39 -23.29 55.02
N ASN A 12 -4.22 -24.15 54.01
CA ASN A 12 -2.93 -24.73 53.62
C ASN A 12 -2.58 -24.49 52.13
N LEU A 13 -3.58 -24.32 51.26
CA LEU A 13 -3.34 -24.05 49.83
C LEU A 13 -2.73 -22.66 49.60
N ALA A 14 -3.23 -21.65 50.32
CA ALA A 14 -2.70 -20.30 50.24
C ALA A 14 -1.23 -20.22 50.68
N ASP A 15 -0.83 -20.98 51.69
CA ASP A 15 0.55 -20.99 52.17
C ASP A 15 1.51 -21.69 51.19
N HIS A 16 1.04 -22.72 50.49
CA HIS A 16 1.78 -23.30 49.36
C HIS A 16 1.89 -22.35 48.17
N ALA A 17 0.84 -21.59 47.87
CA ALA A 17 0.81 -20.64 46.75
C ALA A 17 1.69 -19.40 46.98
N LYS A 18 1.83 -18.90 48.22
CA LYS A 18 2.71 -17.77 48.58
C LYS A 18 4.17 -17.98 48.21
N GLN A 19 4.60 -19.23 48.05
CA GLN A 19 5.97 -19.60 47.67
C GLN A 19 6.20 -19.56 46.16
N LEU A 20 5.15 -19.34 45.37
CA LEU A 20 5.18 -19.31 43.90
C LEU A 20 5.06 -17.88 43.39
N SER A 21 5.77 -17.57 42.30
CA SER A 21 5.71 -16.28 41.63
C SER A 21 4.81 -16.36 40.41
N LEU A 22 3.61 -15.79 40.50
CA LEU A 22 2.70 -15.67 39.37
C LEU A 22 2.90 -14.32 38.66
N SER A 23 2.67 -14.31 37.35
CA SER A 23 2.78 -13.11 36.51
C SER A 23 1.44 -12.75 35.88
N SER A 24 1.28 -11.48 35.51
CA SER A 24 0.04 -10.94 34.95
C SER A 24 0.24 -10.45 33.51
N TYR A 25 -0.75 -10.66 32.65
CA TYR A 25 -0.73 -10.18 31.27
C TYR A 25 -2.09 -9.60 30.85
N VAL A 26 -2.06 -8.46 30.16
CA VAL A 26 -3.22 -7.82 29.54
C VAL A 26 -2.95 -7.73 28.04
N PRO A 27 -3.76 -8.37 27.18
CA PRO A 27 -3.65 -8.18 25.75
C PRO A 27 -4.24 -6.82 25.36
N GLU A 28 -3.42 -5.97 24.72
CA GLU A 28 -3.83 -4.64 24.27
C GLU A 28 -3.12 -4.26 22.97
N ILE A 29 -3.82 -3.54 22.11
CA ILE A 29 -3.25 -2.89 20.92
C ILE A 29 -3.57 -1.41 21.01
N ALA A 30 -2.57 -0.60 21.34
CA ALA A 30 -2.69 0.85 21.36
C ALA A 30 -2.27 1.43 19.99
N LEU A 31 -3.14 2.26 19.42
CA LEU A 31 -2.86 3.02 18.21
C LEU A 31 -2.70 4.49 18.58
N GLU A 32 -1.46 4.97 18.63
CA GLU A 32 -1.11 6.32 19.06
C GLU A 32 -0.65 7.18 17.87
N GLY A 33 -0.92 8.49 17.95
CA GLY A 33 -0.48 9.44 16.93
C GLY A 33 -1.12 9.24 15.55
N LEU A 34 -2.30 8.61 15.49
CA LEU A 34 -3.08 8.47 14.26
C LEU A 34 -4.26 9.45 14.22
N GLN A 35 -4.58 9.94 13.04
CA GLN A 35 -5.75 10.79 12.80
C GLN A 35 -6.98 9.93 12.52
N THR A 36 -8.12 10.34 13.08
CA THR A 36 -9.41 9.73 12.74
C THR A 36 -9.83 10.13 11.33
N GLY A 37 -10.51 9.21 10.66
CA GLY A 37 -11.07 9.35 9.33
C GLY A 37 -12.33 10.19 9.27
N VAL A 38 -13.04 10.11 8.14
CA VAL A 38 -14.21 10.95 7.81
C VAL A 38 -15.35 10.82 8.82
N ASP A 39 -15.47 9.68 9.52
CA ASP A 39 -16.51 9.46 10.53
C ASP A 39 -16.13 9.94 11.94
N ASN A 40 -14.92 10.48 12.13
CA ASN A 40 -14.36 10.93 13.42
C ASN A 40 -14.30 9.86 14.52
N VAL A 41 -14.45 8.57 14.17
CA VAL A 41 -14.44 7.46 15.12
C VAL A 41 -13.33 6.46 14.76
N ARG A 42 -13.20 6.14 13.46
CA ARG A 42 -12.30 5.11 12.97
C ARG A 42 -11.19 5.71 12.15
N THR A 43 -10.05 5.03 12.07
CA THR A 43 -8.95 5.40 11.19
C THR A 43 -9.22 4.89 9.79
N ASP A 44 -9.22 5.77 8.80
CA ASP A 44 -9.46 5.40 7.40
C ASP A 44 -8.20 4.82 6.76
N VAL A 45 -8.32 3.63 6.19
CA VAL A 45 -7.22 2.90 5.55
C VAL A 45 -7.59 2.51 4.13
N TYR A 46 -6.66 2.74 3.20
CA TYR A 46 -6.75 2.25 1.84
C TYR A 46 -5.65 1.21 1.59
N LEU A 47 -6.05 0.02 1.13
CA LEU A 47 -5.14 -1.06 0.77
C LEU A 47 -4.95 -1.11 -0.76
N SER A 48 -3.74 -1.49 -1.16
CA SER A 48 -3.35 -1.75 -2.55
C SER A 48 -4.44 -2.47 -3.37
N PRO A 49 -4.92 -1.89 -4.49
CA PRO A 49 -5.85 -2.53 -5.40
C PRO A 49 -5.34 -3.87 -5.94
N LYS A 50 -4.05 -3.91 -6.30
CA LYS A 50 -3.41 -5.13 -6.81
C LYS A 50 -3.34 -6.21 -5.74
N PHE A 51 -3.03 -5.87 -4.49
CA PHE A 51 -3.12 -6.82 -3.38
C PHE A 51 -4.54 -7.35 -3.21
N ASN A 52 -5.56 -6.48 -3.24
CA ASN A 52 -6.96 -6.88 -3.10
C ASN A 52 -7.37 -7.88 -4.19
N ASP A 53 -6.94 -7.66 -5.44
CA ASP A 53 -7.20 -8.59 -6.55
C ASP A 53 -6.51 -9.96 -6.35
N ILE A 54 -5.24 -9.95 -5.95
CA ILE A 54 -4.47 -11.17 -5.65
C ILE A 54 -5.13 -11.95 -4.50
N ALA A 55 -5.49 -11.26 -3.41
CA ALA A 55 -6.13 -11.84 -2.25
C ALA A 55 -7.49 -12.45 -2.60
N ARG A 56 -8.35 -11.73 -3.35
CA ARG A 56 -9.65 -12.25 -3.81
C ARG A 56 -9.53 -13.54 -4.59
N GLN A 57 -8.62 -13.59 -5.56
CA GLN A 57 -8.42 -14.77 -6.39
C GLN A 57 -7.86 -15.94 -5.56
N HIS A 58 -6.93 -15.67 -4.66
CA HIS A 58 -6.37 -16.69 -3.78
C HIS A 58 -7.44 -17.28 -2.84
N LEU A 59 -8.24 -16.43 -2.20
CA LEU A 59 -9.34 -16.83 -1.32
C LEU A 59 -10.38 -17.65 -2.06
N LEU A 60 -10.82 -17.20 -3.23
CA LEU A 60 -11.77 -17.94 -4.06
C LEU A 60 -11.25 -19.34 -4.41
N ARG A 61 -9.96 -19.46 -4.75
CA ARG A 61 -9.31 -20.75 -5.03
C ARG A 61 -9.31 -21.66 -3.81
N LEU A 62 -8.92 -21.17 -2.63
CA LEU A 62 -8.93 -21.95 -1.39
C LEU A 62 -10.34 -22.45 -1.04
N LEU A 63 -11.34 -21.56 -1.14
CA LEU A 63 -12.73 -21.90 -0.85
C LEU A 63 -13.29 -22.92 -1.84
N ALA A 64 -12.95 -22.80 -3.13
CA ALA A 64 -13.36 -23.78 -4.13
C ALA A 64 -12.68 -25.14 -3.94
N LYS A 65 -11.39 -25.15 -3.59
CA LYS A 65 -10.62 -26.36 -3.23
C LYS A 65 -11.26 -27.08 -2.04
N TYR A 66 -11.46 -26.37 -0.92
CA TYR A 66 -12.02 -26.98 0.29
C TYR A 66 -13.51 -27.29 0.19
N GLY A 67 -14.22 -26.57 -0.69
CA GLY A 67 -15.61 -26.83 -1.04
C GLY A 67 -15.80 -27.95 -2.06
N ASN A 68 -14.72 -28.53 -2.60
CA ASN A 68 -14.75 -29.50 -3.69
C ASN A 68 -15.59 -29.00 -4.88
N VAL A 69 -15.37 -27.77 -5.33
CA VAL A 69 -16.09 -27.12 -6.44
C VAL A 69 -15.15 -26.36 -7.40
N GLU A 70 -13.89 -26.78 -7.51
CA GLU A 70 -12.88 -26.11 -8.37
C GLU A 70 -13.27 -26.10 -9.86
N ASP A 71 -13.89 -27.17 -10.34
CA ASP A 71 -14.46 -27.30 -11.67
C ASP A 71 -15.60 -26.29 -11.94
N PHE A 72 -16.24 -25.76 -10.89
CA PHE A 72 -17.23 -24.68 -11.03
C PHE A 72 -16.59 -23.35 -11.45
N LEU A 73 -15.28 -23.16 -11.20
CA LEU A 73 -14.53 -21.98 -11.59
C LEU A 73 -14.12 -21.98 -13.07
N VAL A 74 -14.08 -23.15 -13.71
CA VAL A 74 -13.73 -23.31 -15.12
C VAL A 74 -14.99 -23.16 -15.97
N GLU A 75 -15.05 -22.15 -16.85
CA GLU A 75 -16.17 -21.99 -17.79
C GLU A 75 -16.33 -23.23 -18.69
N ASP A 76 -17.52 -23.86 -18.65
CA ASP A 76 -17.84 -25.02 -19.50
C ASP A 76 -18.20 -24.51 -20.92
N PRO A 77 -17.69 -25.10 -22.02
CA PRO A 77 -18.05 -24.71 -23.39
C PRO A 77 -19.56 -24.69 -23.66
N PHE A 78 -20.33 -25.51 -22.93
CA PHE A 78 -21.79 -25.55 -23.01
C PHE A 78 -22.47 -24.27 -22.48
N THR A 79 -21.89 -23.60 -21.49
CA THR A 79 -22.44 -22.33 -20.94
C THR A 79 -22.15 -21.14 -21.84
N ARG A 80 -21.10 -21.19 -22.69
CA ARG A 80 -20.88 -20.18 -23.74
C ARG A 80 -21.99 -20.19 -24.79
N ALA A 81 -22.47 -21.37 -25.18
CA ALA A 81 -23.51 -21.51 -26.21
C ALA A 81 -24.91 -21.05 -25.73
N ALA A 82 -25.21 -21.19 -24.43
CA ALA A 82 -26.47 -20.74 -23.85
C ALA A 82 -26.57 -19.20 -23.71
N ASN A 83 -25.44 -18.52 -23.51
CA ASN A 83 -25.37 -17.06 -23.36
C ASN A 83 -25.15 -16.29 -24.68
N SER A 84 -25.05 -16.98 -25.83
CA SER A 84 -24.73 -16.39 -27.13
C SER A 84 -25.89 -16.32 -28.15
N LEU A 85 -27.15 -16.46 -27.71
CA LEU A 85 -28.31 -16.31 -28.59
C LEU A 85 -28.80 -14.84 -28.63
N PRO A 86 -29.00 -14.22 -29.80
CA PRO A 86 -29.56 -12.88 -29.91
C PRO A 86 -31.06 -12.87 -29.51
N PRO A 87 -31.59 -11.76 -28.98
CA PRO A 87 -33.00 -11.69 -28.60
C PRO A 87 -33.88 -11.76 -29.86
N THR A 88 -34.83 -12.69 -29.89
CA THR A 88 -35.89 -12.78 -30.89
C THR A 88 -36.85 -11.57 -30.76
N PRO A 89 -37.31 -10.96 -31.86
CA PRO A 89 -38.16 -9.77 -31.80
C PRO A 89 -39.59 -10.14 -31.38
N GLY A 90 -40.00 -9.61 -30.22
CA GLY A 90 -41.35 -9.71 -29.69
C GLY A 90 -42.34 -8.81 -30.45
N ARG A 91 -43.46 -9.42 -30.80
CA ARG A 91 -44.66 -8.91 -31.48
C ARG A 91 -45.22 -7.62 -30.84
N ALA A 92 -45.44 -6.59 -31.67
CA ALA A 92 -46.10 -5.35 -31.29
C ALA A 92 -47.64 -5.48 -31.34
N THR A 93 -48.32 -4.93 -30.33
CA THR A 93 -49.72 -4.48 -30.43
C THR A 93 -49.71 -2.95 -30.41
N GLY A 94 -50.25 -2.35 -31.48
CA GLY A 94 -50.11 -0.94 -31.79
C GLY A 94 -51.12 0.00 -31.11
N PHE A 95 -50.82 1.30 -31.20
CA PHE A 95 -51.80 2.37 -31.36
C PHE A 95 -51.15 3.57 -32.08
N ILE A 96 -51.96 4.26 -32.88
CA ILE A 96 -51.63 5.14 -34.01
C ILE A 96 -51.64 6.64 -33.61
N GLY A 97 -50.73 7.45 -34.19
CA GLY A 97 -50.84 8.93 -34.21
C GLY A 97 -49.57 9.67 -34.69
N SER A 98 -49.57 10.14 -35.93
CA SER A 98 -48.52 10.80 -36.75
C SER A 98 -48.16 12.27 -36.35
N PRO A 99 -47.36 13.07 -37.13
CA PRO A 99 -45.95 12.93 -37.57
C PRO A 99 -45.08 14.22 -37.40
N GLY A 100 -43.73 14.10 -37.46
CA GLY A 100 -42.86 15.12 -38.10
C GLY A 100 -41.59 15.64 -37.37
N MET A 101 -40.42 15.42 -38.02
CA MET A 101 -39.17 16.24 -38.05
C MET A 101 -38.00 16.02 -37.02
N PRO A 102 -36.73 16.39 -37.38
CA PRO A 102 -35.56 15.48 -37.40
C PRO A 102 -34.54 15.75 -36.25
N PRO A 103 -33.37 15.05 -36.17
CA PRO A 103 -32.74 14.72 -34.89
C PRO A 103 -31.90 15.87 -34.32
N LYS A 104 -32.00 16.07 -33.00
CA LYS A 104 -31.00 16.78 -32.20
C LYS A 104 -30.26 15.78 -31.31
N THR A 105 -28.94 15.88 -31.40
CA THR A 105 -27.87 15.29 -30.58
C THR A 105 -28.23 15.02 -29.12
N PRO A 106 -27.96 13.82 -28.57
CA PRO A 106 -28.07 13.58 -27.14
C PRO A 106 -26.79 14.00 -26.41
N THR A 107 -26.96 14.99 -25.53
CA THR A 107 -26.18 15.24 -24.32
C THR A 107 -26.09 13.96 -23.48
N THR A 108 -24.88 13.47 -23.21
CA THR A 108 -24.63 12.36 -22.28
C THR A 108 -24.29 12.90 -20.89
N ALA A 109 -25.16 12.60 -19.92
CA ALA A 109 -24.86 12.62 -18.50
C ALA A 109 -24.09 11.34 -18.10
N PRO A 110 -23.22 11.39 -17.07
CA PRO A 110 -22.37 10.27 -16.66
C PRO A 110 -23.12 9.37 -15.68
N GLY A 111 -23.19 8.07 -16.00
CA GLY A 111 -23.83 7.07 -15.15
C GLY A 111 -23.71 5.69 -15.77
N ALA A 112 -22.50 5.12 -15.74
CA ALA A 112 -22.29 3.73 -16.10
C ALA A 112 -21.37 3.08 -15.08
N THR A 113 -21.99 2.28 -14.20
CA THR A 113 -21.39 1.21 -13.42
C THR A 113 -20.50 0.35 -14.31
N SER A 114 -19.20 0.30 -13.98
CA SER A 114 -18.21 -0.53 -14.64
C SER A 114 -18.47 -2.02 -14.39
N THR A 115 -19.17 -2.68 -15.30
CA THR A 115 -19.12 -4.14 -15.43
C THR A 115 -17.78 -4.50 -16.06
N GLY A 116 -16.82 -4.83 -15.20
CA GLY A 116 -15.48 -5.27 -15.61
C GLY A 116 -15.57 -6.48 -16.54
N ARG A 117 -15.07 -6.32 -17.77
CA ARG A 117 -14.72 -7.44 -18.65
C ARG A 117 -13.58 -8.22 -18.00
N PHE A 118 -13.84 -9.48 -17.64
CA PHE A 118 -12.81 -10.43 -17.25
C PHE A 118 -11.89 -10.68 -18.43
N THR A 119 -10.71 -10.07 -18.42
CA THR A 119 -9.56 -10.58 -19.17
C THR A 119 -9.07 -11.81 -18.42
N VAL A 120 -8.80 -12.91 -19.13
CA VAL A 120 -8.26 -14.14 -18.54
C VAL A 120 -6.82 -13.85 -18.12
N SER A 121 -6.64 -13.35 -16.90
CA SER A 121 -5.34 -13.23 -16.26
C SER A 121 -4.81 -14.64 -15.93
N LYS A 122 -3.50 -14.83 -16.05
CA LYS A 122 -2.80 -16.06 -15.63
C LYS A 122 -3.27 -16.47 -14.22
N PRO A 123 -3.53 -17.77 -13.95
CA PRO A 123 -3.97 -18.20 -12.63
C PRO A 123 -2.90 -17.82 -11.59
N ILE A 124 -3.32 -17.03 -10.59
CA ILE A 124 -2.47 -16.58 -9.50
C ILE A 124 -2.06 -17.79 -8.65
N GLU A 125 -0.76 -17.97 -8.45
CA GLU A 125 -0.21 -19.07 -7.66
C GLU A 125 -0.19 -18.70 -6.16
N PRO A 126 -0.17 -19.68 -5.23
CA PRO A 126 -0.01 -19.40 -3.80
C PRO A 126 1.22 -18.54 -3.47
N ALA A 127 2.29 -18.67 -4.25
CA ALA A 127 3.50 -17.88 -4.12
C ALA A 127 3.25 -16.38 -4.36
N ASP A 128 2.36 -16.02 -5.28
CA ASP A 128 2.04 -14.63 -5.60
C ASP A 128 1.32 -13.94 -4.42
N PHE A 129 0.40 -14.65 -3.76
CA PHE A 129 -0.27 -14.15 -2.56
C PHE A 129 0.72 -13.97 -1.39
N LYS A 130 1.55 -14.98 -1.11
CA LYS A 130 2.59 -14.90 -0.07
C LYS A 130 3.54 -13.72 -0.33
N LYS A 131 3.96 -13.53 -1.58
CA LYS A 131 4.81 -12.41 -1.99
C LYS A 131 4.10 -11.06 -1.78
N ALA A 132 2.91 -10.87 -2.33
CA ALA A 132 2.17 -9.61 -2.20
C ALA A 132 1.89 -9.25 -0.74
N LEU A 133 1.55 -10.24 0.10
CA LEU A 133 1.34 -10.06 1.53
C LEU A 133 2.66 -9.65 2.24
N THR A 134 3.78 -10.27 1.89
CA THR A 134 5.11 -9.92 2.42
C THR A 134 5.51 -8.51 2.01
N ASP A 135 5.34 -8.15 0.74
CA ASP A 135 5.71 -6.84 0.19
C ASP A 135 4.88 -5.72 0.84
N LEU A 136 3.57 -5.95 1.04
CA LEU A 136 2.68 -4.98 1.69
C LEU A 136 3.03 -4.77 3.17
N HIS A 137 3.29 -5.84 3.93
CA HIS A 137 3.76 -5.71 5.33
C HIS A 137 5.14 -5.05 5.42
N THR A 138 6.04 -5.37 4.49
CA THR A 138 7.37 -4.76 4.42
C THR A 138 7.28 -3.25 4.14
N ALA A 139 6.41 -2.85 3.21
CA ALA A 139 6.13 -1.45 2.91
C ALA A 139 5.58 -0.70 4.14
N ALA A 140 4.60 -1.28 4.84
CA ALA A 140 4.04 -0.68 6.05
C ALA A 140 5.10 -0.51 7.15
N LEU A 141 5.95 -1.51 7.36
CA LEU A 141 7.01 -1.47 8.36
C LEU A 141 8.09 -0.42 8.02
N ASN A 142 8.48 -0.30 6.76
CA ASN A 142 9.39 0.76 6.30
C ASN A 142 8.78 2.15 6.51
N ARG A 143 7.49 2.32 6.22
CA ARG A 143 6.77 3.57 6.48
C ARG A 143 6.75 3.90 7.97
N ALA A 144 6.42 2.93 8.83
CA ALA A 144 6.46 3.10 10.28
C ALA A 144 7.85 3.53 10.79
N LYS A 145 8.92 2.99 10.18
CA LYS A 145 10.30 3.41 10.49
C LYS A 145 10.58 4.85 10.03
N ASN A 146 10.19 5.22 8.82
CA ASN A 146 10.44 6.54 8.27
C ASN A 146 9.71 7.64 9.05
N ASP A 147 8.47 7.36 9.44
CA ASP A 147 7.61 8.31 10.18
C ASP A 147 7.88 8.26 11.70
N GLY A 148 8.71 7.31 12.17
CA GLY A 148 8.99 7.11 13.59
C GLY A 148 7.77 6.67 14.42
N ASN A 149 6.72 6.12 13.78
CA ASN A 149 5.48 5.72 14.44
C ASN A 149 5.13 4.25 14.17
N ILE A 150 5.26 3.41 15.21
CA ILE A 150 4.96 1.97 15.16
C ILE A 150 3.48 1.69 14.90
N SER A 151 2.58 2.59 15.34
CA SER A 151 1.13 2.43 15.15
C SER A 151 0.73 2.39 13.67
N LEU A 152 1.57 2.87 12.75
CA LEU A 152 1.35 2.71 11.31
C LEU A 152 1.48 1.25 10.85
N ASP A 153 2.44 0.50 11.36
CA ASP A 153 2.60 -0.92 11.04
C ASP A 153 1.49 -1.76 11.72
N LEU A 154 1.14 -1.42 12.96
CA LEU A 154 0.01 -2.05 13.66
C LEU A 154 -1.32 -1.80 12.92
N LEU A 155 -1.55 -0.56 12.47
CA LEU A 155 -2.72 -0.17 11.66
C LEU A 155 -2.79 -0.98 10.36
N ALA A 156 -1.68 -1.10 9.64
CA ALA A 156 -1.61 -1.87 8.41
C ALA A 156 -1.97 -3.34 8.65
N ARG A 157 -1.43 -3.96 9.70
CA ARG A 157 -1.70 -5.35 10.07
C ARG A 157 -3.17 -5.57 10.43
N LEU A 158 -3.76 -4.67 11.22
CA LEU A 158 -5.20 -4.69 11.54
C LEU A 158 -6.04 -4.58 10.26
N ALA A 159 -5.71 -3.64 9.38
CA ALA A 159 -6.43 -3.44 8.13
C ALA A 159 -6.37 -4.66 7.21
N ILE A 160 -5.18 -5.27 7.05
CA ILE A 160 -4.97 -6.47 6.23
C ILE A 160 -5.79 -7.65 6.77
N ILE A 161 -5.74 -7.90 8.08
CA ILE A 161 -6.49 -9.01 8.69
C ILE A 161 -8.00 -8.76 8.61
N LYS A 162 -8.45 -7.54 8.90
CA LYS A 162 -9.85 -7.13 8.78
C LYS A 162 -10.36 -7.36 7.37
N TYR A 163 -9.58 -6.94 6.37
CA TYR A 163 -9.88 -7.14 4.96
C TYR A 163 -9.97 -8.64 4.62
N LEU A 164 -8.95 -9.44 4.97
CA LEU A 164 -8.93 -10.88 4.66
C LEU A 164 -10.08 -11.65 5.33
N ARG A 165 -10.44 -11.31 6.58
CA ARG A 165 -11.60 -11.90 7.27
C ARG A 165 -12.91 -11.61 6.52
N GLY A 166 -13.14 -10.34 6.18
CA GLY A 166 -14.36 -9.92 5.46
C GLY A 166 -14.42 -10.49 4.04
N GLU A 167 -13.32 -10.42 3.31
CA GLU A 167 -13.23 -10.91 1.93
C GLU A 167 -13.38 -12.43 1.86
N MET A 168 -12.87 -13.20 2.84
CA MET A 168 -13.06 -14.66 2.87
C MET A 168 -14.55 -15.04 2.93
N VAL A 169 -15.33 -14.37 3.78
CA VAL A 169 -16.78 -14.58 3.86
C VAL A 169 -17.47 -14.09 2.57
N GLY A 170 -17.04 -12.95 2.04
CA GLY A 170 -17.53 -12.39 0.77
C GLY A 170 -17.33 -13.34 -0.41
N GLN A 171 -16.13 -13.89 -0.57
CA GLN A 171 -15.78 -14.83 -1.64
C GLN A 171 -16.54 -16.15 -1.50
N PHE A 172 -16.83 -16.61 -0.28
CA PHE A 172 -17.68 -17.80 -0.09
C PHE A 172 -19.10 -17.56 -0.61
N ASN A 173 -19.68 -16.39 -0.33
CA ASN A 173 -21.00 -16.02 -0.84
C ASN A 173 -21.00 -15.88 -2.37
N GLN A 174 -19.96 -15.25 -2.93
CA GLN A 174 -19.79 -15.17 -4.40
C GLN A 174 -19.65 -16.55 -5.04
N LEU A 175 -18.93 -17.48 -4.40
CA LEU A 175 -18.81 -18.87 -4.86
C LEU A 175 -20.18 -19.56 -4.87
N LEU A 176 -21.00 -19.40 -3.83
CA LEU A 176 -22.37 -19.92 -3.79
C LEU A 176 -23.23 -19.34 -4.92
N GLU A 177 -23.14 -18.03 -5.18
CA GLU A 177 -23.86 -17.39 -6.27
C GLU A 177 -23.45 -17.93 -7.64
N ARG A 178 -22.14 -18.12 -7.87
CA ARG A 178 -21.61 -18.73 -9.10
C ARG A 178 -22.10 -20.17 -9.28
N CYS A 179 -22.05 -20.98 -8.22
CA CYS A 179 -22.56 -22.36 -8.26
C CYS A 179 -24.07 -22.38 -8.57
N ARG A 180 -24.86 -21.48 -7.96
CA ARG A 180 -26.29 -21.36 -8.22
C ARG A 180 -26.59 -20.92 -9.66
N ALA A 181 -25.84 -19.94 -10.19
CA ALA A 181 -25.99 -19.49 -11.57
C ALA A 181 -25.68 -20.62 -12.56
N ARG A 182 -24.63 -21.40 -12.29
CA ARG A 182 -24.26 -22.57 -13.10
C ARG A 182 -25.31 -23.68 -13.03
N LEU A 183 -25.89 -23.94 -11.85
CA LEU A 183 -26.97 -24.93 -11.67
C LEU A 183 -28.19 -24.58 -12.54
N LYS A 184 -28.62 -23.31 -12.54
CA LYS A 184 -29.73 -22.84 -13.40
C LYS A 184 -29.49 -23.10 -14.90
N GLY A 185 -28.24 -23.06 -15.35
CA GLY A 185 -27.87 -23.37 -16.73
C GLY A 185 -28.16 -24.81 -17.15
N TYR A 186 -28.25 -25.75 -16.21
CA TYR A 186 -28.56 -27.15 -16.45
C TYR A 186 -30.04 -27.51 -16.23
N GLU A 187 -30.88 -26.58 -15.76
CA GLU A 187 -32.31 -26.81 -15.44
C GLU A 187 -33.27 -26.42 -16.59
N GLY A 188 -32.75 -26.05 -17.77
CA GLY A 188 -33.55 -25.60 -18.92
C GLY A 188 -34.29 -26.73 -19.69
N PRO A 189 -35.40 -26.44 -20.40
CA PRO A 189 -36.23 -27.43 -21.11
C PRO A 189 -35.53 -28.23 -22.24
N ARG A 190 -34.30 -27.87 -22.61
CA ARG A 190 -33.46 -28.55 -23.63
C ARG A 190 -32.13 -29.05 -23.06
N ALA A 191 -31.98 -29.13 -21.74
CA ALA A 191 -30.70 -29.47 -21.11
C ALA A 191 -30.38 -30.97 -21.29
N ALA A 192 -29.47 -31.26 -22.22
CA ALA A 192 -28.83 -32.56 -22.33
C ALA A 192 -27.87 -32.75 -21.14
N GLY A 193 -28.35 -33.31 -20.03
CA GLY A 193 -27.49 -33.57 -18.86
C GLY A 193 -28.20 -33.76 -17.52
N ALA A 194 -29.33 -34.48 -17.47
CA ALA A 194 -30.08 -34.69 -16.22
C ALA A 194 -29.22 -35.26 -15.06
N HIS A 195 -28.31 -36.19 -15.37
CA HIS A 195 -27.37 -36.74 -14.37
C HIS A 195 -26.41 -35.69 -13.82
N LYS A 196 -25.83 -34.84 -14.69
CA LYS A 196 -24.92 -33.75 -14.30
C LYS A 196 -25.65 -32.68 -13.49
N ALA A 197 -26.93 -32.42 -13.78
CA ALA A 197 -27.75 -31.51 -12.98
C ALA A 197 -27.99 -32.00 -11.55
N VAL A 198 -28.25 -33.31 -11.38
CA VAL A 198 -28.42 -33.94 -10.05
C VAL A 198 -27.12 -33.88 -9.25
N GLU A 199 -25.99 -34.29 -9.86
CA GLU A 199 -24.67 -34.25 -9.23
C GLU A 199 -24.29 -32.82 -8.79
N MET A 200 -24.53 -31.82 -9.65
CA MET A 200 -24.26 -30.41 -9.35
C MET A 200 -25.13 -29.89 -8.20
N ARG A 201 -26.40 -30.33 -8.12
CA ARG A 201 -27.31 -29.97 -7.03
C ARG A 201 -26.84 -30.55 -5.70
N GLU A 202 -26.41 -31.81 -5.71
CA GLU A 202 -25.86 -32.48 -4.52
C GLU A 202 -24.60 -31.76 -4.01
N ARG A 203 -23.64 -31.49 -4.90
CA ARG A 203 -22.40 -30.77 -4.55
C ARG A 203 -22.66 -29.35 -4.05
N PHE A 204 -23.63 -28.65 -4.64
CA PHE A 204 -24.07 -27.34 -4.14
C PHE A 204 -24.65 -27.43 -2.72
N ALA A 205 -25.52 -28.42 -2.44
CA ALA A 205 -26.07 -28.64 -1.11
C ALA A 205 -24.97 -29.00 -0.09
N GLN A 206 -24.02 -29.85 -0.47
CA GLN A 206 -22.86 -30.18 0.35
C GLN A 206 -22.01 -28.95 0.68
N LEU A 207 -21.76 -28.06 -0.30
CA LEU A 207 -21.03 -26.82 -0.08
C LEU A 207 -21.74 -25.90 0.93
N GLN A 208 -23.08 -25.79 0.86
CA GLN A 208 -23.85 -25.00 1.82
C GLN A 208 -23.74 -25.54 3.25
N ILE A 209 -23.83 -26.87 3.41
CA ILE A 209 -23.69 -27.53 4.71
C ILE A 209 -22.25 -27.40 5.24
N ALA A 210 -21.26 -27.51 4.35
CA ALA A 210 -19.84 -27.49 4.71
C ALA A 210 -19.27 -26.09 4.98
N LYS A 211 -20.08 -25.01 4.94
CA LYS A 211 -19.63 -23.61 5.11
C LYS A 211 -18.60 -23.42 6.24
N LYS A 212 -18.91 -23.88 7.45
CA LYS A 212 -18.02 -23.74 8.61
C LYS A 212 -16.67 -24.44 8.40
N THR A 213 -16.70 -25.66 7.87
CA THR A 213 -15.49 -26.46 7.59
C THR A 213 -14.65 -25.82 6.48
N VAL A 214 -15.27 -25.32 5.42
CA VAL A 214 -14.59 -24.67 4.30
C VAL A 214 -13.90 -23.39 4.75
N LEU A 215 -14.63 -22.53 5.47
CA LEU A 215 -14.08 -21.27 6.02
C LEU A 215 -12.95 -21.55 7.02
N ARG A 216 -13.10 -22.55 7.90
CA ARG A 216 -12.02 -22.94 8.83
C ARG A 216 -10.76 -23.35 8.09
N LYS A 217 -10.85 -24.25 7.11
CA LYS A 217 -9.67 -24.75 6.37
C LYS A 217 -9.01 -23.63 5.57
N ALA A 218 -9.79 -22.79 4.89
CA ALA A 218 -9.26 -21.61 4.21
C ALA A 218 -8.59 -20.64 5.18
N GLY A 219 -9.21 -20.37 6.34
CA GLY A 219 -8.65 -19.54 7.40
C GLY A 219 -7.33 -20.07 7.96
N GLN A 220 -7.21 -21.39 8.16
CA GLN A 220 -5.96 -22.01 8.62
C GLN A 220 -4.83 -21.92 7.58
N ASP A 221 -5.13 -22.02 6.28
CA ASP A 221 -4.12 -21.83 5.23
C ASP A 221 -3.61 -20.38 5.19
N ILE A 222 -4.51 -19.40 5.35
CA ILE A 222 -4.12 -17.97 5.41
C ILE A 222 -3.29 -17.72 6.67
N PHE A 223 -3.70 -18.28 7.82
CA PHE A 223 -2.95 -18.19 9.07
C PHE A 223 -1.56 -18.82 8.95
N ALA A 224 -1.45 -19.98 8.30
CA ALA A 224 -0.16 -20.62 8.03
C ALA A 224 0.74 -19.70 7.19
N THR A 225 0.18 -19.07 6.15
CA THR A 225 0.90 -18.10 5.32
C THR A 225 1.37 -16.90 6.14
N LEU A 226 0.51 -16.31 6.99
CA LEU A 226 0.89 -15.21 7.90
C LEU A 226 2.02 -15.61 8.85
N ARG A 227 1.96 -16.82 9.40
CA ARG A 227 2.99 -17.34 10.31
C ARG A 227 4.32 -17.57 9.59
N GLU A 228 4.29 -18.05 8.36
CA GLU A 228 5.48 -18.24 7.52
C GLU A 228 6.16 -16.90 7.22
N ILE A 229 5.42 -15.89 6.73
CA ILE A 229 6.02 -14.59 6.40
C ILE A 229 6.58 -13.89 7.65
N GLU A 230 5.91 -14.06 8.80
CA GLU A 230 6.37 -13.47 10.06
C GLU A 230 7.68 -14.13 10.52
N LYS A 231 7.78 -15.45 10.41
CA LYS A 231 8.99 -16.22 10.76
C LYS A 231 10.16 -15.96 9.81
N GLU A 232 9.90 -15.93 8.50
CA GLU A 232 10.94 -15.86 7.46
C GLU A 232 11.49 -14.44 7.27
N THR A 233 10.62 -13.44 7.38
CA THR A 233 10.93 -12.07 6.94
C THR A 233 10.61 -11.02 8.00
N LEU A 234 9.35 -10.90 8.42
CA LEU A 234 8.87 -9.70 9.13
C LEU A 234 9.47 -9.58 10.53
N ALA A 235 9.61 -10.66 11.30
CA ALA A 235 10.16 -10.58 12.67
C ALA A 235 11.62 -10.15 12.69
N ARG A 236 12.42 -10.55 11.68
CA ARG A 236 13.82 -10.12 11.55
C ARG A 236 13.91 -8.66 11.10
N LEU A 237 13.10 -8.29 10.09
CA LEU A 237 13.08 -6.92 9.58
C LEU A 237 12.61 -5.93 10.65
N ARG A 238 11.57 -6.28 11.41
CA ARG A 238 11.02 -5.49 12.52
C ARG A 238 12.05 -5.26 13.62
N ARG A 239 12.75 -6.30 14.07
CA ARG A 239 13.87 -6.15 15.02
C ARG A 239 14.98 -5.25 14.48
N SER A 240 15.29 -5.34 13.18
CA SER A 240 16.30 -4.50 12.56
C SER A 240 15.90 -3.02 12.45
N LEU A 241 14.64 -2.71 12.18
CA LEU A 241 14.17 -1.35 11.94
C LEU A 241 13.74 -0.64 13.23
N LEU A 242 13.03 -1.36 14.11
CA LEU A 242 12.33 -0.82 15.29
C LEU A 242 12.92 -1.29 16.63
N GLY A 243 13.88 -2.22 16.63
CA GLY A 243 14.41 -2.82 17.86
C GLY A 243 13.48 -3.88 18.48
N ASP A 244 13.73 -4.23 19.75
CA ASP A 244 13.05 -5.34 20.44
C ASP A 244 11.83 -4.91 21.27
N VAL A 245 11.45 -3.63 21.19
CA VAL A 245 10.57 -2.96 22.18
C VAL A 245 9.11 -3.43 22.12
N ALA A 246 8.67 -4.15 21.08
CA ALA A 246 7.24 -4.39 20.83
C ALA A 246 6.83 -5.86 20.63
N SER A 247 7.69 -6.86 20.90
CA SER A 247 7.42 -8.27 20.51
C SER A 247 6.04 -8.79 20.96
N ALA A 248 5.61 -8.46 22.18
CA ALA A 248 4.36 -8.97 22.75
C ALA A 248 3.08 -8.49 22.02
N THR A 249 3.05 -7.26 21.51
CA THR A 249 1.89 -6.75 20.74
C THR A 249 1.76 -7.48 19.41
N TYR A 250 2.87 -7.81 18.78
CA TYR A 250 2.87 -8.50 17.49
C TYR A 250 2.43 -9.96 17.57
N ASP A 251 2.60 -10.60 18.73
CA ASP A 251 2.09 -11.95 18.96
C ASP A 251 0.56 -12.03 18.84
N LEU A 252 -0.17 -10.91 19.01
CA LEU A 252 -1.62 -10.87 18.80
C LEU A 252 -2.01 -11.12 17.33
N PHE A 253 -1.16 -10.73 16.37
CA PHE A 253 -1.39 -11.00 14.94
C PHE A 253 -1.05 -12.44 14.54
N LEU A 254 -0.41 -13.20 15.43
CA LEU A 254 -0.14 -14.63 15.27
C LEU A 254 -1.09 -15.51 16.09
N ASN A 255 -2.28 -14.99 16.39
CA ASN A 255 -3.33 -15.73 17.06
C ASN A 255 -4.01 -16.73 16.11
N ARG A 256 -4.09 -18.00 16.50
CA ARG A 256 -4.67 -19.06 15.66
C ARG A 256 -6.19 -18.91 15.44
N LEU A 257 -6.85 -18.14 16.30
CA LEU A 257 -8.28 -17.84 16.23
C LEU A 257 -8.60 -16.71 15.23
N ILE A 258 -7.60 -16.06 14.62
CA ILE A 258 -7.74 -14.84 13.83
C ILE A 258 -8.60 -14.95 12.57
N PHE A 259 -8.92 -16.16 12.09
CA PHE A 259 -9.86 -16.38 10.98
C PHE A 259 -11.09 -17.20 11.38
N THR A 260 -11.29 -17.42 12.68
CA THR A 260 -12.53 -18.00 13.21
C THR A 260 -13.62 -16.93 13.33
N GLU A 261 -14.87 -17.35 13.37
CA GLU A 261 -16.01 -16.42 13.51
C GLU A 261 -16.00 -15.76 14.90
N ASP A 262 -15.94 -16.55 15.95
CA ASP A 262 -16.11 -16.14 17.36
C ASP A 262 -15.05 -16.73 18.32
N GLY A 263 -13.98 -17.33 17.79
CA GLY A 263 -12.96 -18.01 18.60
C GLY A 263 -13.37 -19.41 19.08
N ARG A 264 -14.57 -19.90 18.71
CA ARG A 264 -15.11 -21.19 19.15
C ARG A 264 -15.21 -22.15 17.97
N ASP A 265 -14.17 -22.95 17.78
CA ASP A 265 -14.16 -24.02 16.79
C ASP A 265 -13.67 -25.33 17.40
N ASP A 266 -14.52 -26.36 17.35
CA ASP A 266 -14.26 -27.65 18.00
C ASP A 266 -13.01 -28.35 17.47
N PHE A 267 -12.72 -28.21 16.18
CA PHE A 267 -11.56 -28.88 15.57
C PHE A 267 -10.27 -28.15 15.95
N LEU A 268 -10.27 -26.81 15.94
CA LEU A 268 -9.12 -26.05 16.42
C LEU A 268 -8.88 -26.25 17.91
N ASN A 269 -9.96 -26.31 18.69
CA ASN A 269 -9.88 -26.55 20.12
C ASN A 269 -9.36 -27.96 20.43
N ALA A 270 -9.79 -28.97 19.68
CA ALA A 270 -9.27 -30.33 19.80
C ALA A 270 -7.78 -30.46 19.45
N GLU A 271 -7.34 -29.73 18.43
CA GLU A 271 -5.99 -29.86 17.89
C GLU A 271 -4.96 -29.03 18.68
N PHE A 272 -5.33 -27.83 19.12
CA PHE A 272 -4.39 -26.86 19.68
C PHE A 272 -4.67 -26.45 21.14
N TYR A 273 -5.84 -26.77 21.68
CA TYR A 273 -6.30 -26.32 22.99
C TYR A 273 -7.03 -27.43 23.77
N VAL A 274 -8.20 -27.12 24.33
CA VAL A 274 -9.13 -28.04 25.01
C VAL A 274 -10.52 -27.92 24.40
N MET A 275 -11.18 -29.06 24.15
CA MET A 275 -12.54 -29.09 23.61
C MET A 275 -13.60 -28.90 24.72
N VAL A 276 -13.83 -27.63 25.09
CA VAL A 276 -14.88 -27.21 26.05
C VAL A 276 -16.29 -27.41 25.48
N GLY A 277 -17.29 -27.54 26.35
CA GLY A 277 -18.69 -27.70 25.94
C GLY A 277 -19.26 -26.49 25.21
N ASN A 278 -20.12 -26.74 24.21
CA ASN A 278 -20.76 -25.72 23.38
C ASN A 278 -22.27 -25.61 23.62
N TYR A 279 -22.92 -26.64 24.17
CA TYR A 279 -24.35 -26.64 24.42
C TYR A 279 -24.64 -26.01 25.79
N GLU A 280 -25.76 -25.31 25.92
CA GLU A 280 -26.13 -24.62 27.17
C GLU A 280 -26.18 -25.52 28.41
N ARG A 281 -26.46 -26.81 28.20
CA ARG A 281 -26.54 -27.83 29.26
C ARG A 281 -25.20 -28.49 29.57
N ASP A 282 -24.16 -28.22 28.80
CA ASP A 282 -22.84 -28.80 29.06
C ASP A 282 -22.28 -28.18 30.37
N PRO A 283 -21.82 -29.01 31.33
CA PRO A 283 -21.25 -28.51 32.57
C PRO A 283 -19.82 -27.97 32.38
N ASP A 284 -19.13 -28.37 31.31
CA ASP A 284 -17.75 -27.98 30.97
C ASP A 284 -17.68 -26.86 29.92
N ARG A 285 -18.71 -26.00 29.84
CA ARG A 285 -18.67 -24.80 28.99
C ARG A 285 -17.51 -23.90 29.37
N PHE A 286 -17.00 -23.15 28.38
CA PHE A 286 -15.90 -22.20 28.60
C PHE A 286 -16.11 -21.31 29.82
N GLN A 287 -17.27 -20.66 29.94
CA GLN A 287 -17.56 -19.77 31.07
C GLN A 287 -17.57 -20.51 32.41
N ALA A 288 -18.14 -21.72 32.47
CA ALA A 288 -18.16 -22.50 33.71
C ALA A 288 -16.73 -22.89 34.13
N MET A 289 -15.91 -23.35 33.17
CA MET A 289 -14.51 -23.68 33.43
C MET A 289 -13.67 -22.45 33.79
N LEU A 290 -14.00 -21.27 33.25
CA LEU A 290 -13.38 -20.00 33.62
C LEU A 290 -13.76 -19.60 35.05
N ASP A 291 -15.03 -19.67 35.41
CA ASP A 291 -15.52 -19.38 36.77
C ASP A 291 -14.84 -20.29 37.80
N PHE A 292 -14.65 -21.58 37.44
CA PHE A 292 -13.90 -22.56 38.22
C PHE A 292 -12.42 -22.19 38.38
N ALA A 293 -11.75 -21.79 37.31
CA ALA A 293 -10.36 -21.33 37.36
C ALA A 293 -10.22 -20.07 38.22
N ILE A 294 -11.13 -19.10 38.06
CA ILE A 294 -11.16 -17.86 38.86
C ILE A 294 -11.37 -18.18 40.34
N ALA A 295 -12.37 -19.00 40.67
CA ALA A 295 -12.67 -19.39 42.05
C ALA A 295 -11.48 -20.11 42.70
N PHE A 296 -10.82 -21.01 41.96
CA PHE A 296 -9.64 -21.71 42.44
C PHE A 296 -8.48 -20.73 42.70
N VAL A 297 -8.13 -19.86 41.75
CA VAL A 297 -7.03 -18.89 41.93
C VAL A 297 -7.30 -17.92 43.07
N LYS A 298 -8.54 -17.42 43.22
CA LYS A 298 -8.93 -16.58 44.36
C LYS A 298 -8.71 -17.28 45.69
N SER A 299 -9.01 -18.58 45.78
CA SER A 299 -8.80 -19.36 47.00
C SER A 299 -7.34 -19.49 47.43
N LEU A 300 -6.40 -19.28 46.50
CA LEU A 300 -4.97 -19.28 46.78
C LEU A 300 -4.51 -17.99 47.48
N ASN A 301 -5.33 -16.94 47.50
CA ASN A 301 -5.02 -15.65 48.12
C ASN A 301 -3.65 -15.08 47.69
N VAL A 302 -3.38 -15.19 46.38
CA VAL A 302 -2.12 -14.78 45.74
C VAL A 302 -2.06 -13.28 45.43
N LEU A 303 -3.20 -12.60 45.44
CA LEU A 303 -3.30 -11.16 45.21
C LEU A 303 -3.14 -10.38 46.52
N PRO A 304 -2.55 -9.16 46.49
CA PRO A 304 -2.48 -8.29 47.66
C PRO A 304 -3.86 -7.95 48.23
N ALA A 305 -3.96 -7.86 49.55
CA ALA A 305 -5.18 -7.43 50.22
C ALA A 305 -5.58 -6.02 49.76
N GLY A 306 -6.84 -5.84 49.38
CA GLY A 306 -7.35 -4.56 48.87
C GLY A 306 -7.09 -4.30 47.38
N THR A 307 -6.72 -5.33 46.61
CA THR A 307 -6.62 -5.22 45.13
C THR A 307 -7.93 -4.70 44.55
N PRO A 308 -7.92 -3.57 43.82
CA PRO A 308 -9.11 -3.05 43.16
C PRO A 308 -9.51 -3.99 42.01
N ASP A 309 -10.79 -4.37 41.98
CA ASP A 309 -11.34 -5.32 40.99
C ASP A 309 -10.57 -6.66 40.95
N GLU A 310 -10.74 -7.45 42.01
CA GLU A 310 -10.09 -8.76 42.17
C GLU A 310 -10.35 -9.68 40.97
N ASP A 311 -11.55 -9.64 40.38
CA ASP A 311 -11.93 -10.45 39.22
C ASP A 311 -11.04 -10.13 38.02
N LYS A 312 -10.85 -8.83 37.73
CA LYS A 312 -9.96 -8.39 36.66
C LYS A 312 -8.50 -8.75 36.94
N ALA A 313 -8.05 -8.64 38.18
CA ALA A 313 -6.68 -9.02 38.54
C ALA A 313 -6.44 -10.53 38.36
N VAL A 314 -7.42 -11.37 38.70
CA VAL A 314 -7.34 -12.81 38.46
C VAL A 314 -7.39 -13.14 36.97
N ASP A 315 -8.22 -12.47 36.17
CA ASP A 315 -8.22 -12.63 34.70
C ASP A 315 -6.82 -12.41 34.10
N GLN A 316 -6.09 -11.41 34.59
CA GLN A 316 -4.72 -11.13 34.13
C GLN A 316 -3.72 -12.24 34.48
N LEU A 317 -3.91 -12.92 35.61
CA LEU A 317 -3.11 -14.09 35.96
C LEU A 317 -3.45 -15.29 35.06
N LEU A 318 -4.73 -15.46 34.71
CA LEU A 318 -5.19 -16.53 33.81
C LEU A 318 -4.75 -16.32 32.36
N ASN A 319 -4.43 -15.08 31.97
CA ASN A 319 -3.84 -14.76 30.67
C ASN A 319 -2.37 -15.21 30.52
N VAL A 320 -1.75 -15.76 31.56
CA VAL A 320 -0.37 -16.28 31.52
C VAL A 320 -0.35 -17.80 31.72
N PRO A 321 -0.30 -18.61 30.65
CA PRO A 321 -0.27 -20.06 30.76
C PRO A 321 0.89 -20.63 31.59
N GLU A 322 2.00 -19.92 31.66
CA GLU A 322 3.16 -20.28 32.48
C GLU A 322 2.80 -20.34 33.98
N ASN A 323 1.78 -19.60 34.43
CA ASN A 323 1.26 -19.71 35.79
C ASN A 323 0.69 -21.11 36.08
N ALA A 324 0.16 -21.83 35.08
CA ALA A 324 -0.25 -23.22 35.28
C ALA A 324 0.95 -24.14 35.57
N GLN A 325 2.08 -23.87 34.93
CA GLN A 325 3.32 -24.60 35.18
C GLN A 325 3.84 -24.29 36.59
N GLU A 326 3.77 -23.03 37.01
CA GLU A 326 4.12 -22.61 38.36
C GLU A 326 3.26 -23.30 39.43
N LEU A 327 1.94 -23.38 39.21
CA LEU A 327 0.99 -23.97 40.15
C LEU A 327 1.04 -25.50 40.20
N PHE A 328 1.17 -26.18 39.05
CA PHE A 328 0.91 -27.61 38.94
C PHE A 328 2.03 -28.46 38.31
N ALA A 329 3.12 -27.85 37.86
CA ALA A 329 4.23 -28.54 37.18
C ALA A 329 3.77 -29.47 36.05
N GLY A 330 2.80 -29.03 35.24
CA GLY A 330 2.24 -29.81 34.13
C GLY A 330 1.56 -31.11 34.57
N GLY A 331 1.15 -31.20 35.84
CA GLY A 331 0.52 -32.39 36.40
C GLY A 331 1.48 -33.46 36.92
N SER A 332 2.80 -33.22 36.91
CA SER A 332 3.84 -34.15 37.39
C SER A 332 4.89 -33.45 38.26
N PRO A 333 4.51 -32.98 39.46
CA PRO A 333 5.41 -32.27 40.36
C PRO A 333 6.54 -33.15 40.90
N ASP A 334 7.73 -32.58 41.07
CA ASP A 334 8.88 -33.25 41.69
C ASP A 334 8.82 -33.15 43.23
N GLU A 335 8.21 -34.16 43.85
CA GLU A 335 8.00 -34.24 45.30
C GLU A 335 9.30 -34.28 46.14
N GLN A 336 10.48 -34.40 45.50
CA GLN A 336 11.76 -34.30 46.19
C GLN A 336 12.08 -32.87 46.62
N THR A 337 11.51 -31.87 45.94
CA THR A 337 11.72 -30.45 46.22
C THR A 337 10.60 -29.87 47.08
N ALA A 338 10.89 -28.84 47.89
CA ALA A 338 9.87 -28.11 48.64
C ALA A 338 8.80 -27.50 47.70
N ARG A 339 9.26 -26.97 46.56
CA ARG A 339 8.41 -26.42 45.51
C ARG A 339 7.48 -27.48 44.91
N GLY A 340 8.00 -28.67 44.57
CA GLY A 340 7.16 -29.73 44.02
C GLY A 340 6.17 -30.32 45.04
N LYS A 341 6.51 -30.36 46.33
CA LYS A 341 5.53 -30.69 47.39
C LYS A 341 4.38 -29.67 47.44
N ALA A 342 4.68 -28.38 47.33
CA ALA A 342 3.66 -27.32 47.26
C ALA A 342 2.79 -27.47 46.00
N GLN A 343 3.40 -27.68 44.84
CA GLN A 343 2.69 -27.92 43.58
C GLN A 343 1.82 -29.17 43.63
N ARG A 344 2.28 -30.23 44.30
CA ARG A 344 1.50 -31.45 44.52
C ARG A 344 0.25 -31.19 45.34
N ALA A 345 0.36 -30.42 46.43
CA ALA A 345 -0.77 -30.05 47.26
C ALA A 345 -1.80 -29.19 46.48
N LEU A 346 -1.32 -28.21 45.70
CA LEU A 346 -2.17 -27.38 44.84
C LEU A 346 -2.88 -28.22 43.77
N LEU A 347 -2.16 -29.12 43.10
CA LEU A 347 -2.72 -30.02 42.09
C LEU A 347 -3.79 -30.95 42.67
N SER A 348 -3.54 -31.53 43.85
CA SER A 348 -4.56 -32.33 44.54
C SER A 348 -5.80 -31.51 44.87
N GLY A 349 -5.64 -30.26 45.32
CA GLY A 349 -6.75 -29.33 45.52
C GLY A 349 -7.56 -29.07 44.25
N TRP A 350 -6.89 -28.90 43.11
CA TRP A 350 -7.55 -28.71 41.81
C TRP A 350 -8.30 -29.95 41.32
N VAL A 351 -7.74 -31.14 41.49
CA VAL A 351 -8.42 -32.41 41.13
C VAL A 351 -9.67 -32.61 41.97
N GLU A 352 -9.57 -32.45 43.29
CA GLU A 352 -10.73 -32.56 44.18
C GLU A 352 -11.82 -31.53 43.84
N PHE A 353 -11.42 -30.33 43.41
CA PHE A 353 -12.33 -29.30 42.95
C PHE A 353 -13.10 -29.74 41.69
N LEU A 354 -12.40 -30.22 40.66
CA LEU A 354 -13.01 -30.71 39.42
C LEU A 354 -13.92 -31.93 39.63
N GLU A 355 -13.55 -32.84 40.54
CA GLU A 355 -14.35 -34.02 40.89
C GLU A 355 -15.64 -33.63 41.62
N ARG A 356 -15.55 -32.68 42.55
CA ARG A 356 -16.72 -32.17 43.28
C ARG A 356 -17.72 -31.46 42.36
N GLU A 357 -17.23 -30.66 41.43
CA GLU A 357 -18.08 -29.95 40.46
C GLU A 357 -18.55 -30.87 39.31
N GLY A 358 -18.15 -32.15 39.31
CA GLY A 358 -18.63 -33.15 38.35
C GLY A 358 -18.10 -32.98 36.93
N VAL A 359 -17.01 -32.22 36.74
CA VAL A 359 -16.43 -31.91 35.42
C VAL A 359 -15.16 -32.68 35.10
N MET A 360 -14.62 -33.46 36.05
CA MET A 360 -13.38 -34.23 35.83
C MET A 360 -13.48 -35.21 34.64
N ASP A 361 -14.62 -35.88 34.46
CA ASP A 361 -14.82 -36.81 33.33
C ASP A 361 -14.92 -36.07 31.99
N TYR A 362 -15.40 -34.81 31.99
CA TYR A 362 -15.40 -33.94 30.81
C TYR A 362 -13.99 -33.48 30.44
N VAL A 363 -13.18 -33.16 31.44
CA VAL A 363 -11.74 -32.89 31.27
C VAL A 363 -11.04 -34.06 30.61
N LEU A 364 -11.27 -35.30 31.08
CA LEU A 364 -10.71 -36.51 30.45
C LEU A 364 -11.23 -36.71 29.02
N ALA A 365 -12.54 -36.57 28.81
CA ALA A 365 -13.17 -36.75 27.51
C ALA A 365 -12.65 -35.76 26.46
N SER A 366 -12.28 -34.54 26.86
CA SER A 366 -11.74 -33.53 25.94
C SER A 366 -10.46 -33.98 25.22
N TYR A 367 -9.66 -34.85 25.85
CA TYR A 367 -8.46 -35.44 25.26
C TYR A 367 -8.72 -36.78 24.57
N GLU A 368 -9.56 -37.64 25.16
CA GLU A 368 -9.89 -38.95 24.60
C GLU A 368 -10.72 -38.85 23.30
N ALA A 369 -11.44 -37.75 23.09
CA ALA A 369 -12.22 -37.52 21.87
C ALA A 369 -11.33 -37.16 20.66
N VAL A 370 -10.18 -36.52 20.85
CA VAL A 370 -9.30 -36.03 19.77
C VAL A 370 -8.89 -37.12 18.77
N PRO A 371 -8.33 -38.28 19.17
CA PRO A 371 -7.92 -39.32 18.23
C PRO A 371 -9.11 -39.94 17.47
N LEU A 372 -10.32 -39.78 17.98
CA LEU A 372 -11.54 -40.34 17.39
C LEU A 372 -12.08 -39.45 16.24
N LEU A 373 -11.71 -38.16 16.20
CA LEU A 373 -12.24 -37.21 15.21
C LEU A 373 -11.94 -37.61 13.77
N ALA A 374 -10.74 -38.11 13.49
CA ALA A 374 -10.34 -38.51 12.14
C ALA A 374 -11.17 -39.70 11.60
N GLN A 375 -11.70 -40.54 12.50
CA GLN A 375 -12.49 -41.72 12.15
C GLN A 375 -13.99 -41.41 12.07
N TYR A 376 -14.51 -40.57 12.97
CA TYR A 376 -15.95 -40.40 13.16
C TYR A 376 -16.51 -39.07 12.67
N SER A 377 -15.67 -38.06 12.40
CA SER A 377 -16.11 -36.80 11.79
C SER A 377 -15.83 -36.79 10.29
N PRO A 378 -16.72 -36.22 9.44
CA PRO A 378 -17.87 -35.38 9.77
C PRO A 378 -19.20 -36.05 10.18
N PRO A 379 -19.48 -37.36 10.01
CA PRO A 379 -20.78 -37.93 10.37
C PRO A 379 -21.25 -37.59 11.78
N ILE A 380 -20.32 -37.59 12.73
CA ILE A 380 -20.57 -37.24 14.12
C ILE A 380 -19.90 -35.90 14.44
N ASN A 381 -20.67 -35.00 15.05
CA ASN A 381 -20.14 -33.74 15.55
C ASN A 381 -19.13 -34.00 16.70
N PRO A 382 -17.98 -33.29 16.74
CA PRO A 382 -16.97 -33.48 17.79
C PRO A 382 -17.50 -33.43 19.23
N GLN A 383 -18.44 -32.53 19.53
CA GLN A 383 -19.05 -32.39 20.86
C GLN A 383 -19.97 -33.56 21.20
N GLN A 384 -20.72 -34.07 20.22
CA GLN A 384 -21.52 -35.28 20.40
C GLN A 384 -20.62 -36.49 20.69
N LEU A 385 -19.48 -36.59 19.99
CA LEU A 385 -18.50 -37.65 20.21
C LEU A 385 -17.88 -37.56 21.60
N LYS A 386 -17.48 -36.36 22.05
CA LYS A 386 -17.01 -36.11 23.42
C LYS A 386 -18.05 -36.52 24.46
N ASN A 387 -19.28 -36.06 24.30
CA ASN A 387 -20.37 -36.33 25.24
C ASN A 387 -20.77 -37.82 25.27
N ALA A 388 -20.61 -38.56 24.17
CA ALA A 388 -20.81 -40.01 24.11
C ALA A 388 -19.80 -40.81 24.93
N LEU A 389 -18.61 -40.26 25.22
CA LEU A 389 -17.63 -40.90 26.09
C LEU A 389 -18.13 -40.96 27.54
N ILE A 390 -18.92 -39.96 27.95
CA ILE A 390 -19.38 -39.76 29.33
C ILE A 390 -20.81 -40.29 29.51
N SER A 391 -21.71 -39.92 28.61
CA SER A 391 -23.14 -40.21 28.73
C SER A 391 -23.54 -41.46 27.95
N LYS A 392 -24.10 -42.45 28.66
CA LYS A 392 -24.67 -43.66 28.06
C LYS A 392 -25.80 -43.35 27.08
N THR A 393 -26.56 -42.28 27.29
CA THR A 393 -27.65 -41.89 26.38
C THR A 393 -27.12 -41.32 25.08
N GLU A 394 -26.12 -40.41 25.16
CA GLU A 394 -25.48 -39.88 23.95
C GLU A 394 -24.72 -40.96 23.20
N ARG A 395 -24.08 -41.89 23.92
CA ARG A 395 -23.39 -43.04 23.32
C ARG A 395 -24.29 -43.86 22.41
N LYS A 396 -25.47 -44.24 22.90
CA LYS A 396 -26.46 -44.96 22.10
C LYS A 396 -26.89 -44.19 20.86
N ARG A 397 -27.08 -42.87 20.98
CA ARG A 397 -27.43 -42.01 19.83
C ARG A 397 -26.32 -41.99 18.79
N VAL A 398 -25.06 -41.85 19.21
CA VAL A 398 -23.91 -41.89 18.32
C VAL A 398 -23.80 -43.27 17.66
N GLU A 399 -23.97 -44.38 18.40
CA GLU A 399 -23.98 -45.73 17.82
C GLU A 399 -25.06 -45.90 16.75
N THR A 400 -26.27 -45.38 16.98
CA THR A 400 -27.35 -45.37 15.96
C THR A 400 -26.96 -44.56 14.73
N LEU A 401 -26.40 -43.36 14.90
CA LEU A 401 -25.95 -42.52 13.78
C LEU A 401 -24.83 -43.18 12.98
N LEU A 402 -23.91 -43.88 13.65
CA LEU A 402 -22.82 -44.62 12.98
C LEU A 402 -23.34 -45.82 12.17
N ASP A 403 -24.39 -46.49 12.64
CA ASP A 403 -25.05 -47.56 11.89
C ASP A 403 -25.75 -47.01 10.64
N GLU A 404 -26.49 -45.90 10.79
CA GLU A 404 -27.16 -45.20 9.69
C GLU A 404 -26.17 -44.63 8.65
N HIS A 405 -25.02 -44.11 9.09
CA HIS A 405 -23.99 -43.52 8.24
C HIS A 405 -22.93 -44.53 7.81
N GLY A 406 -23.37 -45.63 7.20
CA GLY A 406 -22.47 -46.58 6.53
C GLY A 406 -21.88 -47.67 7.42
N ARG A 407 -22.54 -47.99 8.55
CA ARG A 407 -22.14 -49.07 9.47
C ARG A 407 -20.71 -48.95 9.97
N ILE A 408 -20.33 -47.74 10.39
CA ILE A 408 -19.00 -47.47 10.94
C ILE A 408 -18.91 -48.15 12.32
N SER A 409 -17.83 -48.91 12.58
CA SER A 409 -17.67 -49.63 13.85
C SER A 409 -17.52 -48.65 15.05
N PRO A 410 -18.26 -48.86 16.16
CA PRO A 410 -18.14 -48.07 17.39
C PRO A 410 -16.98 -48.53 18.31
N ASP A 411 -16.16 -49.51 17.91
CA ASP A 411 -15.17 -50.14 18.79
C ASP A 411 -14.14 -49.16 19.36
N ALA A 412 -13.63 -48.24 18.54
CA ALA A 412 -12.63 -47.26 18.99
C ALA A 412 -13.21 -46.30 20.04
N MET A 413 -14.46 -45.85 19.86
CA MET A 413 -15.20 -45.06 20.84
C MET A 413 -15.43 -45.86 22.14
N ASN A 414 -15.88 -47.11 22.03
CA ASN A 414 -16.12 -47.97 23.20
C ASN A 414 -14.81 -48.30 23.97
N ASN A 415 -13.68 -48.39 23.27
CA ASN A 415 -12.37 -48.51 23.91
C ASN A 415 -11.95 -47.22 24.61
N ALA A 416 -12.26 -46.04 24.05
CA ALA A 416 -12.02 -44.75 24.70
C ALA A 416 -12.84 -44.58 25.99
N VAL A 417 -14.11 -45.00 25.97
CA VAL A 417 -14.96 -45.07 27.17
C VAL A 417 -14.30 -45.89 28.27
N LYS A 418 -13.83 -47.11 27.94
CA LYS A 418 -13.18 -48.00 28.93
C LYS A 418 -11.90 -47.37 29.50
N ARG A 419 -11.11 -46.66 28.68
CA ARG A 419 -9.93 -45.93 29.16
C ARG A 419 -10.31 -44.80 30.12
N LEU A 420 -11.34 -44.03 29.79
CA LEU A 420 -11.85 -42.95 30.63
C LEU A 420 -12.33 -43.50 31.98
N GLU A 421 -13.18 -44.53 31.98
CA GLU A 421 -13.68 -45.20 33.20
C GLU A 421 -12.54 -45.84 34.04
N GLY A 422 -11.46 -46.27 33.39
CA GLY A 422 -10.27 -46.84 34.02
C GLY A 422 -9.29 -45.82 34.60
N THR A 423 -9.38 -44.55 34.23
CA THR A 423 -8.41 -43.51 34.62
C THR A 423 -8.63 -43.06 36.07
N LYS A 424 -7.64 -43.28 36.95
CA LYS A 424 -7.74 -43.03 38.39
C LYS A 424 -6.49 -42.37 38.97
N GLY A 425 -6.64 -41.73 40.13
CA GLY A 425 -5.54 -41.27 40.98
C GLY A 425 -4.55 -40.35 40.25
N ASN A 426 -3.31 -40.80 40.10
CA ASN A 426 -2.22 -39.99 39.53
C ASN A 426 -2.46 -39.61 38.06
N ASP A 427 -3.11 -40.47 37.27
CA ASP A 427 -3.37 -40.16 35.86
C ASP A 427 -4.44 -39.07 35.72
N ARG A 428 -5.43 -39.04 36.61
CA ARG A 428 -6.38 -37.92 36.71
C ARG A 428 -5.66 -36.61 37.05
N ALA A 429 -4.72 -36.65 38.00
CA ALA A 429 -3.94 -35.48 38.38
C ALA A 429 -3.07 -34.96 37.21
N LYS A 430 -2.41 -35.86 36.47
CA LYS A 430 -1.65 -35.48 35.28
C LYS A 430 -2.53 -34.78 34.24
N VAL A 431 -3.69 -35.34 33.94
CA VAL A 431 -4.62 -34.74 32.96
C VAL A 431 -5.20 -33.42 33.47
N ALA A 432 -5.55 -33.31 34.76
CA ALA A 432 -6.07 -32.06 35.34
C ALA A 432 -5.05 -30.92 35.29
N GLY A 433 -3.78 -31.19 35.59
CA GLY A 433 -2.70 -30.20 35.51
C GLY A 433 -2.42 -29.77 34.07
N ARG A 434 -2.39 -30.72 33.12
CA ARG A 434 -2.30 -30.43 31.69
C ARG A 434 -3.49 -29.62 31.19
N TYR A 435 -4.70 -30.01 31.58
CA TYR A 435 -5.95 -29.33 31.21
C TYR A 435 -5.93 -27.87 31.63
N PHE A 436 -5.52 -27.58 32.85
CA PHE A 436 -5.44 -26.19 33.30
C PHE A 436 -4.48 -25.38 32.43
N SER A 437 -3.28 -25.90 32.13
CA SER A 437 -2.34 -25.24 31.21
C SER A 437 -2.94 -25.00 29.82
N ASP A 438 -3.55 -26.02 29.22
CA ASP A 438 -4.12 -25.90 27.87
C ASP A 438 -5.37 -24.99 27.86
N PHE A 439 -6.15 -24.97 28.95
CA PHE A 439 -7.28 -24.05 29.15
C PHE A 439 -6.80 -22.60 29.29
N LEU A 440 -5.73 -22.32 30.05
CA LEU A 440 -5.16 -20.98 30.15
C LEU A 440 -4.60 -20.50 28.80
N ARG A 441 -4.03 -21.39 27.99
CA ARG A 441 -3.62 -21.07 26.61
C ARG A 441 -4.81 -20.66 25.76
N TYR A 442 -5.92 -21.39 25.86
CA TYR A 442 -7.15 -21.06 25.15
C TYR A 442 -7.73 -19.72 25.62
N HIS A 443 -7.83 -19.51 26.94
CA HIS A 443 -8.30 -18.27 27.55
C HIS A 443 -7.48 -17.07 27.08
N ARG A 444 -6.15 -17.13 27.22
CA ARG A 444 -5.25 -16.06 26.74
C ARG A 444 -5.46 -15.77 25.25
N ASP A 445 -5.52 -16.79 24.41
CA ASP A 445 -5.66 -16.59 22.97
C ASP A 445 -7.07 -16.07 22.62
N LEU A 446 -8.11 -16.43 23.38
CA LEU A 446 -9.43 -15.83 23.24
C LEU A 446 -9.41 -14.33 23.63
N ARG A 447 -8.76 -13.97 24.74
CA ARG A 447 -8.60 -12.57 25.18
C ARG A 447 -7.76 -11.76 24.19
N ARG A 448 -6.70 -12.35 23.62
CA ARG A 448 -5.93 -11.75 22.52
C ARG A 448 -6.78 -11.56 21.26
N PHE A 449 -7.65 -12.51 20.95
CA PHE A 449 -8.55 -12.42 19.81
C PHE A 449 -9.58 -11.30 20.00
N GLU A 450 -10.17 -11.19 21.20
CA GLU A 450 -11.08 -10.10 21.56
C GLU A 450 -10.41 -8.72 21.47
N ALA A 451 -9.17 -8.58 21.99
CA ALA A 451 -8.39 -7.36 21.87
C ALA A 451 -8.14 -6.98 20.40
N LEU A 452 -7.84 -7.98 19.56
CA LEU A 452 -7.65 -7.79 18.12
C LEU A 452 -8.96 -7.39 17.42
N LEU A 453 -10.10 -8.03 17.74
CA LEU A 453 -11.41 -7.65 17.20
C LEU A 453 -11.75 -6.20 17.56
N SER A 454 -11.59 -5.83 18.84
CA SER A 454 -11.82 -4.46 19.30
C SER A 454 -10.91 -3.45 18.58
N ALA A 455 -9.64 -3.78 18.35
CA ALA A 455 -8.73 -2.93 17.60
C ALA A 455 -9.07 -2.87 16.10
N MET A 456 -9.60 -3.94 15.51
CA MET A 456 -10.08 -3.91 14.13
C MET A 456 -11.32 -3.04 13.98
N ASP A 457 -12.17 -2.94 14.99
CA ASP A 457 -13.37 -2.08 14.95
C ASP A 457 -13.03 -0.59 14.86
N THR A 458 -11.85 -0.17 15.33
CA THR A 458 -11.35 1.20 15.19
C THR A 458 -10.78 1.50 13.79
N VAL A 459 -10.71 0.53 12.88
CA VAL A 459 -10.14 0.69 11.53
C VAL A 459 -11.23 0.63 10.47
N ASN A 460 -11.28 1.59 9.55
CA ASN A 460 -12.18 1.61 8.42
C ASN A 460 -11.42 1.34 7.12
N VAL A 461 -11.53 0.12 6.58
CA VAL A 461 -10.91 -0.23 5.29
C VAL A 461 -11.80 0.26 4.16
N ILE A 462 -11.39 1.33 3.47
CA ILE A 462 -12.17 2.00 2.45
C ILE A 462 -12.06 1.25 1.12
N ALA A 463 -13.20 0.78 0.61
CA ALA A 463 -13.34 0.28 -0.76
C ALA A 463 -14.05 1.28 -1.70
N ASN A 464 -14.75 2.28 -1.15
CA ASN A 464 -15.55 3.24 -1.92
C ASN A 464 -14.69 4.43 -2.37
N GLU A 465 -14.64 4.69 -3.68
CA GLU A 465 -13.86 5.77 -4.27
C GLU A 465 -14.23 7.16 -3.75
N LYS A 466 -15.52 7.44 -3.52
CA LYS A 466 -15.97 8.72 -2.97
C LYS A 466 -15.48 8.95 -1.53
N LEU A 467 -15.54 7.91 -0.68
CA LEU A 467 -15.01 8.00 0.68
C LEU A 467 -13.48 8.09 0.69
N ARG A 468 -12.82 7.41 -0.25
CA ARG A 468 -11.37 7.52 -0.45
C ARG A 468 -10.98 8.94 -0.80
N GLU A 469 -11.65 9.55 -1.78
CA GLU A 469 -11.41 10.94 -2.18
C GLU A 469 -11.64 11.92 -1.02
N LEU A 470 -12.75 11.78 -0.28
CA LEU A 470 -13.03 12.64 0.88
C LEU A 470 -11.96 12.52 1.96
N SER A 471 -11.55 11.30 2.31
CA SER A 471 -10.53 11.06 3.33
C SER A 471 -9.14 11.53 2.86
N ALA A 472 -8.82 11.35 1.57
CA ALA A 472 -7.57 11.82 0.96
C ALA A 472 -7.49 13.35 0.92
N ILE A 473 -8.57 14.04 0.54
CA ILE A 473 -8.65 15.51 0.53
C ILE A 473 -8.41 16.08 1.94
N ASN A 474 -8.89 15.38 2.96
CA ASN A 474 -8.75 15.79 4.36
C ASN A 474 -7.42 15.36 5.02
N ASN A 475 -6.51 14.71 4.28
CA ASN A 475 -5.27 14.12 4.80
C ASN A 475 -5.46 13.11 5.94
N THR A 476 -6.65 12.51 6.05
CA THR A 476 -6.99 11.51 7.08
C THR A 476 -6.85 10.07 6.59
N LEU A 477 -6.47 9.88 5.33
CA LEU A 477 -6.35 8.57 4.70
C LEU A 477 -4.95 7.97 4.86
N TYR A 478 -4.88 6.76 5.44
CA TYR A 478 -3.65 5.98 5.49
C TYR A 478 -3.59 4.99 4.31
N GLU A 479 -2.71 5.25 3.35
CA GLU A 479 -2.51 4.39 2.18
C GLU A 479 -1.38 3.36 2.40
N PHE A 480 -1.71 2.08 2.24
CA PHE A 480 -0.71 1.00 2.21
C PHE A 480 -0.72 0.34 0.83
N LEU A 481 0.28 0.71 0.03
CA LEU A 481 0.42 0.33 -1.37
C LEU A 481 1.59 -0.62 -1.57
N LEU A 482 1.50 -1.50 -2.58
CA LEU A 482 2.64 -2.32 -2.97
C LEU A 482 3.79 -1.43 -3.48
N PRO A 483 5.05 -1.89 -3.43
CA PRO A 483 6.20 -1.08 -3.85
C PRO A 483 6.07 -0.51 -5.28
N GLU A 484 5.44 -1.26 -6.20
CA GLU A 484 5.24 -0.79 -7.58
C GLU A 484 4.14 0.29 -7.72
N GLU A 485 3.30 0.45 -6.70
CA GLU A 485 2.20 1.42 -6.65
C GLU A 485 2.57 2.67 -5.84
N GLN A 486 3.68 2.64 -5.10
CA GLN A 486 4.15 3.79 -4.32
C GLN A 486 4.66 4.89 -5.25
N LYS A 487 4.17 6.11 -5.06
CA LYS A 487 4.77 7.30 -5.68
C LYS A 487 6.15 7.52 -5.06
N GLN A 488 7.17 7.79 -5.89
CA GLN A 488 8.53 8.08 -5.42
C GLN A 488 8.50 9.20 -4.36
N SER A 489 9.18 8.96 -3.24
CA SER A 489 9.09 9.72 -1.98
C SER A 489 9.43 11.20 -2.11
N ASP A 490 8.59 12.06 -1.51
CA ASP A 490 8.83 13.49 -1.33
C ASP A 490 9.98 13.74 -0.34
N HIS A 491 11.22 13.77 -0.82
CA HIS A 491 12.25 14.54 -0.12
C HIS A 491 11.88 16.03 -0.19
N THR A 492 12.11 16.75 0.91
CA THR A 492 11.92 18.21 1.01
C THR A 492 12.66 18.90 -0.14
N VAL A 493 11.91 19.63 -0.98
CA VAL A 493 12.48 20.43 -2.06
C VAL A 493 13.16 21.63 -1.41
N VAL A 494 14.49 21.73 -1.56
CA VAL A 494 15.31 22.82 -1.01
C VAL A 494 15.57 23.93 -2.04
N GLY A 495 15.51 23.59 -3.33
CA GLY A 495 15.70 24.53 -4.43
C GLY A 495 14.98 24.06 -5.69
N HIS A 496 14.77 24.97 -6.65
CA HIS A 496 14.15 24.60 -7.91
C HIS A 496 14.69 25.41 -9.09
N VAL A 497 14.65 24.81 -10.28
CA VAL A 497 15.02 25.41 -11.55
C VAL A 497 13.78 25.47 -12.42
N ILE A 498 13.49 26.63 -13.01
CA ILE A 498 12.43 26.82 -14.00
C ILE A 498 13.07 27.02 -15.38
N LEU A 499 12.58 26.27 -16.37
CA LEU A 499 12.84 26.50 -17.79
C LEU A 499 11.54 26.94 -18.46
N LYS A 500 11.52 28.15 -19.01
CA LYS A 500 10.44 28.60 -19.90
C LYS A 500 10.95 28.59 -21.34
N ALA A 501 10.17 27.95 -22.21
CA ALA A 501 10.40 27.89 -23.64
C ALA A 501 9.26 28.57 -24.38
N ASP A 502 9.57 29.69 -25.03
CA ASP A 502 8.59 30.54 -25.70
C ASP A 502 8.76 30.48 -27.23
N ILE A 503 7.67 30.27 -27.97
CA ILE A 503 7.68 30.18 -29.43
C ILE A 503 7.56 31.59 -30.02
N ARG A 504 8.52 32.00 -30.85
CA ARG A 504 8.52 33.34 -31.43
C ARG A 504 7.47 33.50 -32.52
N ASP A 505 6.83 34.69 -32.51
CA ASP A 505 5.80 35.09 -33.46
C ASP A 505 4.71 34.03 -33.67
N SER A 506 4.38 33.26 -32.63
CA SER A 506 3.42 32.15 -32.69
C SER A 506 2.07 32.54 -33.29
N THR A 507 1.59 33.77 -33.07
CA THR A 507 0.36 34.29 -33.68
C THR A 507 0.49 34.43 -35.19
N THR A 508 1.63 34.94 -35.69
CA THR A 508 1.90 35.04 -37.13
C THR A 508 2.08 33.67 -37.74
N LEU A 509 2.81 32.77 -37.07
CA LEU A 509 3.00 31.39 -37.49
C LEU A 509 1.67 30.63 -37.58
N THR A 510 0.80 30.79 -36.57
CA THR A 510 -0.55 30.20 -36.52
C THR A 510 -1.39 30.67 -37.71
N ARG A 511 -1.37 31.96 -38.02
CA ARG A 511 -2.06 32.52 -39.20
C ARG A 511 -1.51 31.94 -40.50
N THR A 512 -0.19 31.86 -40.67
CA THR A 512 0.44 31.29 -41.87
C THR A 512 0.11 29.80 -42.04
N LEU A 513 0.01 29.04 -40.95
CA LEU A 513 -0.42 27.64 -40.97
C LEU A 513 -1.90 27.53 -41.41
N TYR A 514 -2.78 28.38 -40.89
CA TYR A 514 -4.18 28.44 -41.31
C TYR A 514 -4.35 28.81 -42.79
N GLU A 515 -3.64 29.84 -43.27
CA GLU A 515 -3.65 30.28 -44.68
C GLU A 515 -3.19 29.18 -45.64
N ARG A 516 -2.37 28.24 -45.16
CA ARG A 516 -1.88 27.07 -45.91
C ARG A 516 -2.73 25.81 -45.71
N GLY A 517 -3.86 25.90 -45.00
CA GLY A 517 -4.75 24.76 -44.75
C GLY A 517 -4.22 23.72 -43.76
N LEU A 518 -3.22 24.07 -42.96
CA LEU A 518 -2.59 23.19 -41.97
C LEU A 518 -3.18 23.42 -40.56
N ASN A 519 -3.16 22.38 -39.72
CA ASN A 519 -3.63 22.48 -38.33
C ASN A 519 -2.49 22.92 -37.40
N PRO A 520 -2.57 24.12 -36.78
CA PRO A 520 -1.53 24.62 -35.88
C PRO A 520 -1.33 23.77 -34.63
N ALA A 521 -2.40 23.23 -34.05
CA ALA A 521 -2.31 22.39 -32.84
C ALA A 521 -1.55 21.09 -33.13
N SER A 522 -1.87 20.41 -34.24
CA SER A 522 -1.12 19.22 -34.67
C SER A 522 0.35 19.57 -34.98
N TYR A 523 0.59 20.73 -35.57
CA TYR A 523 1.93 21.20 -35.91
C TYR A 523 2.77 21.46 -34.65
N PHE A 524 2.26 22.18 -33.65
CA PHE A 524 3.02 22.41 -32.40
C PHE A 524 3.19 21.12 -31.58
N SER A 525 2.16 20.27 -31.53
CA SER A 525 2.24 18.99 -30.81
C SER A 525 3.32 18.07 -31.37
N LEU A 526 3.27 17.76 -32.67
CA LEU A 526 4.18 16.80 -33.29
C LEU A 526 5.63 17.31 -33.37
N ASN A 527 5.80 18.62 -33.57
CA ASN A 527 7.11 19.17 -33.93
C ASN A 527 7.83 19.85 -32.77
N PHE A 528 7.15 20.13 -31.66
CA PHE A 528 7.75 20.74 -30.48
C PHE A 528 7.36 20.01 -29.19
N PHE A 529 6.07 19.91 -28.84
CA PHE A 529 5.69 19.37 -27.54
C PHE A 529 6.00 17.87 -27.38
N ASP A 530 5.65 17.02 -28.33
CA ASP A 530 5.85 15.57 -28.23
C ASP A 530 7.34 15.17 -28.21
N PRO A 531 8.22 15.73 -29.07
CA PRO A 531 9.66 15.50 -28.97
C PRO A 531 10.23 15.92 -27.62
N VAL A 532 9.84 17.08 -27.09
CA VAL A 532 10.33 17.58 -25.79
C VAL A 532 9.79 16.74 -24.63
N ASN A 533 8.51 16.33 -24.67
CA ASN A 533 7.91 15.47 -23.65
C ASN A 533 8.66 14.13 -23.52
N LYS A 534 9.22 13.58 -24.61
CA LYS A 534 10.03 12.36 -24.59
C LYS A 534 11.39 12.54 -23.89
N LEU A 535 11.91 13.77 -23.82
CA LEU A 535 13.17 14.06 -23.12
C LEU A 535 12.98 14.20 -21.60
N LEU A 536 11.78 14.53 -21.12
CA LEU A 536 11.55 14.87 -19.71
C LEU A 536 12.02 13.79 -18.73
N PRO A 537 11.71 12.49 -18.95
CA PRO A 537 12.17 11.44 -18.03
C PRO A 537 13.69 11.29 -17.97
N LYS A 538 14.41 11.56 -19.08
CA LYS A 538 15.89 11.49 -19.14
C LYS A 538 16.54 12.53 -18.24
N TYR A 539 15.89 13.68 -18.06
CA TYR A 539 16.42 14.83 -17.33
C TYR A 539 15.79 15.02 -15.94
N ASP A 540 14.85 14.16 -15.55
CA ASP A 540 14.03 14.30 -14.34
C ASP A 540 13.28 15.64 -14.27
N ALA A 541 12.77 16.08 -15.42
CA ALA A 541 12.05 17.34 -15.56
C ALA A 541 10.54 17.13 -15.44
N SER A 542 9.88 17.99 -14.67
CA SER A 542 8.43 18.00 -14.47
C SER A 542 7.78 19.14 -15.25
N LYS A 543 6.61 18.89 -15.83
CA LYS A 543 5.84 19.92 -16.53
C LYS A 543 4.99 20.71 -15.53
N VAL A 544 5.16 22.03 -15.49
CA VAL A 544 4.41 22.90 -14.55
C VAL A 544 3.07 23.29 -15.17
N PHE A 545 3.09 23.86 -16.37
CA PHE A 545 1.90 24.32 -17.09
C PHE A 545 2.20 24.55 -18.58
N ILE A 546 1.15 24.65 -19.41
CA ILE A 546 1.24 25.15 -20.79
C ILE A 546 0.43 26.44 -20.87
N GLU A 547 1.10 27.56 -21.13
CA GLU A 547 0.45 28.85 -21.32
C GLU A 547 0.50 29.20 -22.81
N GLY A 548 -0.59 28.98 -23.54
CA GLY A 548 -0.66 29.25 -24.98
C GLY A 548 0.40 28.46 -25.77
N ASP A 549 1.39 29.18 -26.27
CA ASP A 549 2.52 28.74 -27.08
C ASP A 549 3.82 28.52 -26.29
N ALA A 550 3.81 28.74 -24.97
CA ALA A 550 4.97 28.53 -24.11
C ALA A 550 4.90 27.21 -23.32
N LEU A 551 6.06 26.55 -23.18
CA LEU A 551 6.25 25.37 -22.35
C LEU A 551 7.05 25.74 -21.09
N ILE A 552 6.51 25.45 -19.91
CA ILE A 552 7.18 25.70 -18.62
C ILE A 552 7.48 24.36 -17.94
N LEU A 553 8.77 24.14 -17.67
CA LEU A 553 9.30 22.96 -17.00
C LEU A 553 9.97 23.33 -15.67
N ALA A 554 9.96 22.41 -14.72
CA ALA A 554 10.63 22.54 -13.44
C ALA A 554 11.49 21.32 -13.12
N LEU A 555 12.67 21.55 -12.55
CA LEU A 555 13.51 20.53 -11.92
C LEU A 555 13.69 20.92 -10.44
N PHE A 556 13.76 19.93 -9.55
CA PHE A 556 13.81 20.14 -8.11
C PHE A 556 15.12 19.64 -7.52
N GLU A 557 15.68 20.41 -6.59
CA GLU A 557 16.76 19.98 -5.72
C GLU A 557 16.18 19.53 -4.40
N ARG A 558 16.57 18.33 -3.95
CA ARG A 558 16.04 17.68 -2.77
C ARG A 558 17.12 17.53 -1.70
N GLU A 559 16.73 17.63 -0.45
CA GLU A 559 17.66 17.50 0.68
C GLU A 559 18.34 16.12 0.72
N GLY A 560 19.66 16.11 0.89
CA GLY A 560 20.46 14.87 0.93
C GLY A 560 20.81 14.26 -0.43
N GLU A 561 20.35 14.85 -1.54
CA GLU A 561 20.67 14.39 -2.90
C GLU A 561 21.77 15.24 -3.53
N GLN A 562 22.78 14.59 -4.14
CA GLN A 562 23.73 15.29 -5.00
C GLN A 562 23.04 15.59 -6.35
N SER A 563 22.39 16.74 -6.42
CA SER A 563 21.65 17.17 -7.61
C SER A 563 22.50 18.03 -8.56
N PHE A 564 22.28 17.84 -9.86
CA PHE A 564 22.84 18.65 -10.96
C PHE A 564 21.70 19.37 -11.70
N ALA A 565 20.76 19.95 -10.95
CA ALA A 565 19.49 20.45 -11.50
C ALA A 565 19.70 21.53 -12.56
N VAL A 566 20.59 22.50 -12.33
CA VAL A 566 20.86 23.57 -13.29
C VAL A 566 21.59 23.03 -14.52
N GLY A 567 22.61 22.20 -14.33
CA GLY A 567 23.35 21.56 -15.41
C GLY A 567 22.45 20.72 -16.31
N LYS A 568 21.62 19.85 -15.72
CA LYS A 568 20.62 19.03 -16.44
C LYS A 568 19.63 19.91 -17.20
N THR A 569 19.14 20.99 -16.59
CA THR A 569 18.23 21.94 -17.26
C THR A 569 18.90 22.62 -18.46
N CYS A 570 20.16 23.03 -18.34
CA CYS A 570 20.92 23.62 -19.44
C CYS A 570 21.11 22.63 -20.60
N MET A 571 21.36 21.36 -20.30
CA MET A 571 21.50 20.31 -21.31
C MET A 571 20.18 19.97 -21.98
N LEU A 572 19.09 19.88 -21.22
CA LEU A 572 17.73 19.75 -21.75
C LEU A 572 17.41 20.89 -22.72
N ALA A 573 17.66 22.14 -22.32
CA ALA A 573 17.44 23.31 -23.16
C ALA A 573 18.28 23.27 -24.45
N LYS A 574 19.54 22.83 -24.38
CA LYS A 574 20.39 22.64 -25.56
C LYS A 574 19.83 21.58 -26.51
N GLU A 575 19.37 20.45 -26.00
CA GLU A 575 18.71 19.41 -26.81
C GLU A 575 17.41 19.92 -27.44
N MET A 576 16.62 20.74 -26.72
CA MET A 576 15.41 21.37 -27.28
C MET A 576 15.74 22.26 -28.49
N VAL A 577 16.79 23.08 -28.42
CA VAL A 577 17.24 23.90 -29.56
C VAL A 577 17.69 23.03 -30.73
N GLN A 578 18.40 21.93 -30.46
CA GLN A 578 18.85 20.99 -31.49
C GLN A 578 17.68 20.29 -32.20
N ILE A 579 16.65 19.87 -31.45
CA ILE A 579 15.43 19.30 -32.02
C ILE A 579 14.76 20.30 -32.97
N VAL A 580 14.59 21.55 -32.54
CA VAL A 580 13.96 22.58 -33.38
C VAL A 580 14.81 22.90 -34.61
N ARG A 581 16.15 22.95 -34.50
CA ARG A 581 17.03 23.13 -35.66
C ARG A 581 16.89 22.00 -36.67
N ALA A 582 16.98 20.75 -36.22
CA ALA A 582 16.82 19.58 -37.09
C ALA A 582 15.44 19.57 -37.77
N TYR A 583 14.41 19.98 -37.04
CA TYR A 583 13.06 20.13 -37.58
C TYR A 583 12.97 21.25 -38.63
N ASN A 584 13.57 22.41 -38.39
CA ASN A 584 13.55 23.54 -39.32
C ASN A 584 14.25 23.22 -40.64
N GLU A 585 15.35 22.44 -40.61
CA GLU A 585 16.01 21.95 -41.82
C GLU A 585 15.07 21.07 -42.66
N HIS A 586 14.27 20.22 -42.01
CA HIS A 586 13.28 19.37 -42.68
C HIS A 586 12.09 20.19 -43.19
N SER A 587 11.56 21.11 -42.37
CA SER A 587 10.44 21.99 -42.74
C SER A 587 10.76 22.87 -43.93
N THR A 588 11.96 23.45 -43.97
CA THR A 588 12.40 24.30 -45.10
C THR A 588 12.42 23.51 -46.41
N LYS A 589 12.88 22.24 -46.39
CA LYS A 589 12.87 21.35 -47.56
C LYS A 589 11.45 21.01 -48.04
N GLN A 590 10.48 21.04 -47.15
CA GLN A 590 9.06 20.78 -47.44
C GLN A 590 8.23 22.06 -47.64
N GLY A 591 8.88 23.24 -47.65
CA GLY A 591 8.21 24.52 -47.80
C GLY A 591 7.33 24.93 -46.61
N LEU A 592 7.45 24.28 -45.46
CA LEU A 592 6.75 24.61 -44.21
C LEU A 592 7.43 25.77 -43.48
N PRO A 593 6.69 26.57 -42.69
CA PRO A 593 7.30 27.65 -41.89
C PRO A 593 8.27 27.07 -40.85
N THR A 594 9.23 27.89 -40.40
CA THR A 594 10.21 27.51 -39.37
C THR A 594 9.73 27.88 -37.97
N LEU A 595 10.20 27.13 -36.97
CA LEU A 595 9.99 27.38 -35.55
C LEU A 595 11.18 28.13 -34.96
N GLU A 596 10.93 29.21 -34.24
CA GLU A 596 11.94 29.94 -33.48
C GLU A 596 11.59 29.89 -31.99
N LEU A 597 12.60 29.67 -31.14
CA LEU A 597 12.42 29.58 -29.68
C LEU A 597 13.20 30.67 -28.96
N GLY A 598 12.70 31.09 -27.81
CA GLY A 598 13.50 31.71 -26.75
C GLY A 598 13.44 30.90 -25.48
N LEU A 599 14.60 30.50 -24.95
CA LEU A 599 14.68 29.72 -23.72
C LEU A 599 15.22 30.58 -22.58
N GLY A 600 14.52 30.58 -21.45
CA GLY A 600 14.92 31.24 -20.20
C GLY A 600 15.00 30.24 -19.06
N ILE A 601 16.15 30.18 -18.37
CA ILE A 601 16.38 29.32 -17.21
C ILE A 601 16.62 30.17 -15.98
N CYS A 602 15.88 29.90 -14.90
CA CYS A 602 16.05 30.59 -13.64
C CYS A 602 16.16 29.57 -12.50
N TYR A 603 17.20 29.71 -11.68
CA TYR A 603 17.33 28.99 -10.41
C TYR A 603 16.87 29.86 -9.25
N GLN A 604 16.21 29.23 -8.28
CA GLN A 604 15.88 29.83 -7.00
C GLN A 604 16.25 28.87 -5.87
N ASP A 605 17.06 29.37 -4.93
CA ASP A 605 17.57 28.67 -3.75
C ASP A 605 16.51 28.64 -2.63
N SER A 606 15.31 28.19 -2.97
CA SER A 606 14.21 27.93 -2.04
C SER A 606 13.20 26.98 -2.69
N ALA A 607 12.36 26.34 -1.88
CA ALA A 607 11.16 25.66 -2.39
C ALA A 607 10.25 26.64 -3.16
N PRO A 608 9.56 26.19 -4.22
CA PRO A 608 8.46 26.96 -4.81
C PRO A 608 7.25 26.95 -3.88
N MET A 609 6.42 28.00 -3.94
CA MET A 609 5.13 28.01 -3.26
C MET A 609 4.06 27.44 -4.19
N TYR A 610 2.97 26.91 -3.61
CA TYR A 610 1.85 26.41 -4.39
C TYR A 610 0.54 27.00 -3.86
N LEU A 611 -0.32 27.41 -4.78
CA LEU A 611 -1.73 27.71 -4.54
C LEU A 611 -2.57 26.54 -5.08
N MET A 612 -3.69 26.28 -4.41
CA MET A 612 -4.66 25.28 -4.87
C MET A 612 -5.81 25.96 -5.60
N ASP A 613 -6.09 25.53 -6.83
CA ASP A 613 -7.34 25.82 -7.55
C ASP A 613 -8.06 24.49 -7.83
N GLY A 614 -9.01 24.14 -6.95
CA GLY A 614 -9.63 22.81 -6.93
C GLY A 614 -8.59 21.70 -6.73
N THR A 615 -8.48 20.79 -7.70
CA THR A 615 -7.48 19.70 -7.72
C THR A 615 -6.17 20.07 -8.43
N HIS A 616 -6.09 21.27 -9.01
CA HIS A 616 -4.91 21.74 -9.73
C HIS A 616 -3.98 22.54 -8.80
N ARG A 617 -2.69 22.16 -8.80
CA ARG A 617 -1.63 22.91 -8.11
C ARG A 617 -1.10 24.00 -9.04
N ILE A 618 -1.20 25.25 -8.62
CA ILE A 618 -0.62 26.40 -9.33
C ILE A 618 0.67 26.77 -8.61
N MET A 619 1.80 26.66 -9.32
CA MET A 619 3.11 27.05 -8.79
C MET A 619 3.25 28.57 -8.76
N ILE A 620 3.69 29.10 -7.62
CA ILE A 620 4.07 30.51 -7.42
C ILE A 620 5.56 30.55 -7.09
N SER A 621 6.33 31.19 -7.96
CA SER A 621 7.77 31.32 -7.81
C SER A 621 8.28 32.60 -8.46
N LYS A 622 9.29 33.24 -7.86
CA LYS A 622 9.98 34.37 -8.49
C LYS A 622 10.72 33.89 -9.76
N ALA A 623 11.22 32.65 -9.76
CA ALA A 623 11.87 32.05 -10.91
C ALA A 623 10.93 31.91 -12.13
N LEU A 624 9.62 31.77 -11.94
CA LEU A 624 8.65 31.75 -13.05
C LEU A 624 8.64 33.11 -13.76
N ASN A 625 8.47 34.20 -13.01
CA ASN A 625 8.44 35.56 -13.57
C ASN A 625 9.78 35.95 -14.22
N GLU A 626 10.89 35.53 -13.62
CA GLU A 626 12.22 35.82 -14.14
C GLU A 626 12.53 34.99 -15.41
N SER A 627 12.20 33.70 -15.42
CA SER A 627 12.37 32.85 -16.61
C SER A 627 11.59 33.36 -17.82
N ASP A 628 10.39 33.91 -17.62
CA ASP A 628 9.61 34.58 -18.65
C ASP A 628 10.37 35.75 -19.27
N ARG A 629 10.89 36.66 -18.45
CA ARG A 629 11.69 37.80 -18.92
C ARG A 629 12.94 37.36 -19.68
N LEU A 630 13.66 36.36 -19.16
CA LEU A 630 14.86 35.82 -19.81
C LEU A 630 14.55 35.15 -21.14
N SER A 631 13.40 34.49 -21.21
CA SER A 631 12.88 33.89 -22.43
C SER A 631 12.35 34.91 -23.41
N GLY A 632 12.29 36.22 -23.13
CA GLY A 632 11.68 37.24 -24.01
C GLY A 632 12.59 37.82 -25.09
N CYS A 633 11.98 38.41 -26.13
CA CYS A 633 12.69 39.13 -27.20
C CYS A 633 11.92 40.38 -27.65
N SER A 634 12.56 41.55 -27.58
CA SER A 634 11.97 42.82 -27.98
C SER A 634 12.09 43.05 -29.50
N LYS A 635 11.02 43.56 -30.14
CA LYS A 635 10.99 43.82 -31.60
C LYS A 635 12.12 44.75 -32.08
N GLY A 636 12.45 45.78 -31.30
CA GLY A 636 13.55 46.71 -31.61
C GLY A 636 14.92 46.01 -31.57
N ALA A 637 15.16 45.22 -30.53
CA ALA A 637 16.40 44.45 -30.37
C ALA A 637 16.57 43.41 -31.48
N ARG A 638 15.47 42.74 -31.87
CA ARG A 638 15.47 41.79 -32.99
C ARG A 638 15.95 42.44 -34.28
N LYS A 639 15.38 43.58 -34.67
CA LYS A 639 15.78 44.32 -35.88
C LYS A 639 17.23 44.78 -35.82
N TYR A 640 17.67 45.28 -34.66
CA TYR A 640 19.04 45.75 -34.48
C TYR A 640 20.06 44.62 -34.60
N VAL A 641 19.88 43.54 -33.84
CA VAL A 641 20.83 42.42 -33.78
C VAL A 641 20.83 41.59 -35.07
N GLN A 642 19.68 41.41 -35.74
CA GLN A 642 19.63 40.69 -37.02
C GLN A 642 20.34 41.44 -38.16
N ASN A 643 20.46 42.76 -38.08
CA ASN A 643 21.14 43.58 -39.08
C ASN A 643 22.66 43.74 -38.81
N ALA A 644 23.20 43.13 -37.76
CA ALA A 644 24.61 43.20 -37.42
C ALA A 644 25.44 42.23 -38.30
N GLU A 645 26.57 42.69 -38.84
CA GLU A 645 27.44 41.91 -39.73
C GLU A 645 28.07 40.67 -39.08
N ALA A 646 28.24 40.67 -37.76
CA ALA A 646 28.77 39.54 -36.99
C ALA A 646 27.93 39.30 -35.73
N ASN A 647 27.32 38.11 -35.63
CA ASN A 647 26.57 37.70 -34.45
C ASN A 647 26.81 36.22 -34.07
N PRO A 648 27.84 35.90 -33.28
CA PRO A 648 28.15 34.51 -32.91
C PRO A 648 27.23 33.92 -31.81
N PHE A 649 26.33 34.73 -31.25
CA PHE A 649 25.53 34.44 -30.07
C PHE A 649 24.05 34.79 -30.25
N ASN A 650 23.20 34.18 -29.44
CA ASN A 650 21.75 34.24 -29.59
C ASN A 650 21.06 35.05 -28.49
N VAL A 651 21.82 35.50 -27.48
CA VAL A 651 21.31 36.26 -26.32
C VAL A 651 22.07 37.57 -26.16
N TYR A 652 21.32 38.69 -26.08
CA TYR A 652 21.82 40.00 -25.71
C TYR A 652 20.82 40.73 -24.81
N SER A 653 21.33 41.56 -23.91
CA SER A 653 20.52 42.46 -23.09
C SER A 653 21.10 43.86 -23.16
N PHE A 654 20.24 44.87 -23.20
CA PHE A 654 20.62 46.28 -23.32
C PHE A 654 19.89 47.10 -22.25
N GLN A 655 20.62 47.96 -21.56
CA GLN A 655 20.05 48.94 -20.65
C GLN A 655 19.79 50.26 -21.38
N THR A 656 18.60 50.82 -21.25
CA THR A 656 18.22 52.09 -21.90
C THR A 656 17.80 53.20 -20.93
N VAL A 657 17.66 52.87 -19.65
CA VAL A 657 17.25 53.77 -18.56
C VAL A 657 18.30 53.69 -17.45
N GLU A 658 18.56 54.80 -16.73
CA GLU A 658 19.48 54.79 -15.58
C GLU A 658 18.86 54.09 -14.37
N ASP A 659 19.67 53.39 -13.57
CA ASP A 659 19.20 52.58 -12.43
C ASP A 659 18.42 53.38 -11.38
N LYS A 660 18.68 54.68 -11.26
CA LYS A 660 17.98 55.59 -10.33
C LYS A 660 16.50 55.79 -10.73
N ASP A 661 16.17 55.58 -12.00
CA ASP A 661 14.85 55.85 -12.57
C ASP A 661 13.99 54.57 -12.69
N THR A 662 14.50 53.41 -12.26
CA THR A 662 13.83 52.10 -12.41
C THR A 662 13.01 51.67 -11.20
N GLY A 663 12.76 52.56 -10.23
CA GLY A 663 11.94 52.25 -9.05
C GLY A 663 12.42 51.06 -8.21
N GLY A 664 13.72 50.74 -8.26
CA GLY A 664 14.31 49.59 -7.56
C GLY A 664 14.23 48.25 -8.28
N ILE A 665 13.70 48.17 -9.51
CA ILE A 665 13.65 46.92 -10.31
C ILE A 665 14.31 47.13 -11.70
N PRO A 666 15.64 47.26 -11.76
CA PRO A 666 16.34 47.62 -13.00
C PRO A 666 16.17 46.61 -14.14
N ASP A 667 15.93 45.33 -13.81
CA ASP A 667 15.82 44.24 -14.79
C ASP A 667 14.52 44.29 -15.61
N GLU A 668 13.49 45.00 -15.16
CA GLU A 668 12.24 45.20 -15.93
C GLU A 668 12.44 46.08 -17.15
N PHE A 669 13.39 47.01 -17.08
CA PHE A 669 13.64 48.01 -18.12
C PHE A 669 14.74 47.59 -19.10
N LEU A 670 15.23 46.35 -19.01
CA LEU A 670 16.18 45.79 -19.97
C LEU A 670 15.48 45.39 -21.26
N ILE A 671 16.00 45.90 -22.37
CA ILE A 671 15.63 45.45 -23.71
C ILE A 671 16.39 44.15 -24.00
N ARG A 672 15.68 43.08 -24.34
CA ARG A 672 16.25 41.74 -24.49
C ARG A 672 16.16 41.25 -25.92
N TYR A 673 17.20 40.55 -26.36
CA TYR A 673 17.22 39.75 -27.58
C TYR A 673 17.49 38.31 -27.18
N ASN A 674 16.60 37.40 -27.54
CA ASN A 674 16.77 35.96 -27.36
C ASN A 674 16.09 35.25 -28.54
N ILE A 675 16.86 34.76 -29.51
CA ILE A 675 16.33 34.02 -30.67
C ILE A 675 17.20 32.79 -30.90
N GLY A 676 16.62 31.60 -30.68
CA GLY A 676 17.36 30.34 -30.65
C GLY A 676 18.40 30.28 -29.53
N GLY A 677 18.26 31.12 -28.50
CA GLY A 677 19.19 31.28 -27.39
C GLY A 677 18.68 30.66 -26.09
N ILE A 678 19.62 30.44 -25.17
CA ILE A 678 19.35 29.93 -23.83
C ILE A 678 19.94 30.94 -22.84
N HIS A 679 19.08 31.75 -22.24
CA HIS A 679 19.47 32.77 -21.26
C HIS A 679 19.29 32.22 -19.85
N ILE A 680 20.32 32.28 -19.02
CA ILE A 680 20.26 31.89 -17.60
C ILE A 680 20.44 33.09 -16.68
N ASN A 681 19.81 33.10 -15.50
CA ASN A 681 20.09 34.13 -14.50
C ASN A 681 21.42 33.91 -13.77
N GLY A 682 21.90 34.95 -13.08
CA GLY A 682 23.13 34.87 -12.30
C GLY A 682 23.10 33.80 -11.21
N ALA A 683 21.94 33.57 -10.56
CA ALA A 683 21.80 32.52 -9.56
C ALA A 683 21.97 31.11 -10.14
N ALA A 684 21.44 30.86 -11.35
CA ALA A 684 21.66 29.61 -12.07
C ALA A 684 23.13 29.45 -12.45
N PHE A 685 23.80 30.50 -12.94
CA PHE A 685 25.22 30.43 -13.25
C PHE A 685 26.08 30.10 -12.02
N GLU A 686 25.85 30.76 -10.89
CA GLU A 686 26.58 30.49 -9.64
C GLU A 686 26.26 29.10 -9.08
N ARG A 687 25.02 28.62 -9.22
CA ARG A 687 24.68 27.24 -8.86
C ARG A 687 25.37 26.23 -9.77
N LEU A 688 25.41 26.48 -11.08
CA LEU A 688 26.12 25.63 -12.04
C LEU A 688 27.62 25.52 -11.71
N ARG A 689 28.25 26.60 -11.27
CA ARG A 689 29.65 26.60 -10.80
C ARG A 689 29.88 25.74 -9.55
N LYS A 690 28.84 25.55 -8.72
CA LYS A 690 28.86 24.65 -7.56
C LYS A 690 28.59 23.20 -7.98
N GLU A 691 27.71 23.00 -8.97
CA GLU A 691 27.37 21.66 -9.48
C GLU A 691 28.51 21.03 -10.26
N ILE A 692 29.21 21.79 -11.11
CA ILE A 692 30.27 21.26 -12.00
C ILE A 692 31.51 22.16 -12.04
N SER A 693 32.64 21.57 -12.39
CA SER A 693 33.88 22.32 -12.65
C SER A 693 33.82 23.02 -14.01
N LEU A 694 33.97 24.35 -14.00
CA LEU A 694 34.02 25.19 -15.20
C LEU A 694 35.43 25.75 -15.41
N LYS A 695 35.97 25.55 -16.62
CA LYS A 695 37.23 26.16 -17.07
C LYS A 695 36.94 27.46 -17.82
N GLU A 696 37.58 28.54 -17.41
CA GLU A 696 37.48 29.86 -18.03
C GLU A 696 38.36 29.97 -19.28
N HIS A 697 37.82 30.61 -20.32
CA HIS A 697 38.49 30.94 -21.58
C HIS A 697 38.18 32.38 -21.96
N LEU A 698 39.16 33.09 -22.49
CA LEU A 698 39.02 34.46 -22.96
C LEU A 698 39.38 34.52 -24.43
N ILE A 699 38.37 34.67 -25.30
CA ILE A 699 38.54 34.63 -26.75
C ILE A 699 38.26 36.01 -27.33
N GLU A 700 39.16 36.53 -28.15
CA GLU A 700 38.94 37.77 -28.89
C GLU A 700 38.20 37.48 -30.19
N MET A 701 37.06 38.16 -30.40
CA MET A 701 36.25 37.98 -31.61
C MET A 701 35.50 39.28 -31.96
N PRO A 702 35.12 39.46 -33.24
CA PRO A 702 34.31 40.60 -33.66
C PRO A 702 32.92 40.55 -33.02
N MET A 703 32.54 41.64 -32.37
CA MET A 703 31.24 41.82 -31.71
C MET A 703 30.56 43.12 -32.17
N GLN A 704 29.31 43.33 -31.75
CA GLN A 704 28.46 44.46 -32.14
C GLN A 704 29.07 45.86 -31.88
N PHE A 705 29.95 45.98 -30.87
CA PHE A 705 30.65 47.23 -30.53
C PHE A 705 32.17 47.11 -30.75
N GLY A 706 32.59 46.40 -31.80
CA GLY A 706 34.00 46.19 -32.15
C GLY A 706 34.56 44.86 -31.65
N HIS A 707 35.88 44.68 -31.76
CA HIS A 707 36.54 43.49 -31.22
C HIS A 707 36.49 43.50 -29.70
N GLN A 708 36.00 42.40 -29.10
CA GLN A 708 35.89 42.27 -27.65
C GLN A 708 36.46 40.94 -27.19
N LYS A 709 37.03 40.96 -25.99
CA LYS A 709 37.42 39.75 -25.27
C LYS A 709 36.16 39.13 -24.64
N VAL A 710 35.70 38.04 -25.22
CA VAL A 710 34.51 37.31 -24.78
C VAL A 710 34.91 36.26 -23.75
N LYS A 711 34.24 36.30 -22.60
CA LYS A 711 34.45 35.36 -21.50
C LYS A 711 33.56 34.13 -21.67
N LEU A 712 34.18 32.96 -21.82
CA LEU A 712 33.52 31.67 -21.96
C LEU A 712 33.93 30.72 -20.85
N TYR A 713 33.01 29.87 -20.42
CA TYR A 713 33.23 28.83 -19.43
C TYR A 713 32.87 27.49 -20.02
N SER A 714 33.76 26.50 -19.98
CA SER A 714 33.50 25.15 -20.47
C SER A 714 33.51 24.11 -19.35
N GLY A 715 32.57 23.17 -19.36
CA GLY A 715 32.54 22.06 -18.40
C GLY A 715 31.82 20.82 -18.93
N MET A 716 31.72 19.80 -18.09
CA MET A 716 31.02 18.54 -18.38
C MET A 716 29.87 18.34 -17.37
N VAL A 717 28.65 18.16 -17.88
CA VAL A 717 27.44 17.91 -17.09
C VAL A 717 27.13 16.42 -17.08
N PRO A 718 27.00 15.78 -15.90
CA PRO A 718 26.46 14.42 -15.81
C PRO A 718 24.94 14.45 -15.98
N VAL A 719 24.44 13.74 -17.00
CA VAL A 719 22.99 13.67 -17.29
C VAL A 719 22.38 12.37 -16.79
N ASP A 720 23.08 11.25 -16.98
CA ASP A 720 22.68 9.90 -16.53
C ASP A 720 23.94 9.09 -16.16
N LYS A 721 23.78 7.88 -15.63
CA LYS A 721 24.87 6.97 -15.22
C LYS A 721 25.88 6.75 -16.36
N GLY A 722 27.00 7.47 -16.29
CA GLY A 722 28.10 7.38 -17.26
C GLY A 722 27.94 8.26 -18.51
N ILE A 723 26.88 9.06 -18.62
CA ILE A 723 26.66 9.97 -19.76
C ILE A 723 27.00 11.41 -19.34
N PHE A 724 28.00 11.99 -19.99
CA PHE A 724 28.46 13.36 -19.77
C PHE A 724 28.32 14.19 -21.04
N HIS A 725 27.76 15.39 -20.92
CA HIS A 725 27.64 16.32 -22.04
C HIS A 725 28.45 17.59 -21.80
N LYS A 726 29.13 18.07 -22.85
CA LYS A 726 29.89 19.32 -22.82
C LYS A 726 28.95 20.53 -22.85
N ILE A 727 29.19 21.46 -21.95
CA ILE A 727 28.50 22.76 -21.86
C ILE A 727 29.51 23.89 -22.05
N ILE A 728 29.08 24.95 -22.74
CA ILE A 728 29.77 26.25 -22.79
C ILE A 728 28.79 27.32 -22.35
N VAL A 729 29.21 28.16 -21.40
CA VAL A 729 28.45 29.33 -20.94
C VAL A 729 29.24 30.59 -21.26
N ARG A 730 28.60 31.58 -21.87
CA ARG A 730 29.15 32.91 -22.10
C ARG A 730 28.72 33.83 -20.97
N GLU A 731 29.65 34.62 -20.46
CA GLU A 731 29.37 35.79 -19.61
C GLU A 731 29.66 37.05 -20.41
N ALA A 732 28.69 37.97 -20.47
CA ALA A 732 28.84 39.25 -21.14
C ALA A 732 28.34 40.40 -20.27
N ALA A 733 28.99 41.57 -20.38
CA ALA A 733 28.50 42.79 -19.73
C ALA A 733 27.28 43.33 -20.47
N ILE A 734 26.32 43.87 -19.73
CA ILE A 734 25.15 44.54 -20.31
C ILE A 734 25.55 45.99 -20.65
N PRO A 735 25.53 46.41 -21.92
CA PRO A 735 25.79 47.80 -22.30
C PRO A 735 24.59 48.71 -21.96
N HIS A 736 24.89 49.93 -21.55
CA HIS A 736 23.93 51.02 -21.59
C HIS A 736 23.97 51.64 -23.00
N VAL A 737 22.84 51.59 -23.70
CA VAL A 737 22.71 52.09 -25.07
C VAL A 737 21.64 53.16 -25.18
N ASP A 738 21.69 53.95 -26.24
CA ASP A 738 20.59 54.83 -26.59
C ASP A 738 19.37 54.03 -27.09
N PHE A 739 18.18 54.41 -26.63
CA PHE A 739 16.94 53.71 -26.97
C PHE A 739 16.60 53.76 -28.47
N GLN A 740 16.96 54.85 -29.18
CA GLN A 740 16.56 55.03 -30.57
C GLN A 740 17.48 54.30 -31.55
N ASN A 741 18.80 54.36 -31.32
CA ASN A 741 19.79 53.88 -32.29
C ASN A 741 20.76 52.81 -31.74
N TYR A 742 20.59 52.37 -30.50
CA TYR A 742 21.44 51.37 -29.83
C TYR A 742 22.93 51.75 -29.75
N ALA A 743 23.28 53.04 -29.91
CA ALA A 743 24.65 53.51 -29.74
C ALA A 743 25.11 53.31 -28.30
N LEU A 744 26.30 52.75 -28.11
CA LEU A 744 26.89 52.51 -26.79
C LEU A 744 27.13 53.84 -26.07
N LYS A 745 26.50 54.01 -24.91
CA LYS A 745 26.77 55.13 -23.98
C LYS A 745 27.88 54.76 -23.01
N LYS A 746 27.74 53.62 -22.31
CA LYS A 746 28.73 53.09 -21.37
C LYS A 746 28.52 51.60 -21.13
N TRP A 747 29.53 50.91 -20.63
CA TRP A 747 29.38 49.56 -20.09
C TRP A 747 28.86 49.62 -18.65
N THR A 748 28.04 48.65 -18.27
CA THR A 748 27.55 48.49 -16.89
C THR A 748 28.21 47.29 -16.21
N ASP A 749 28.10 47.22 -14.89
CA ASP A 749 28.59 46.08 -14.11
C ASP A 749 27.67 44.85 -14.19
N LYS A 750 26.43 45.04 -14.70
CA LYS A 750 25.47 43.94 -14.86
C LYS A 750 25.96 42.95 -15.90
N LYS A 751 25.67 41.67 -15.65
CA LYS A 751 26.07 40.55 -16.50
C LYS A 751 24.86 39.84 -17.09
N CYS A 752 25.01 39.31 -18.29
CA CYS A 752 24.10 38.34 -18.88
C CYS A 752 24.85 37.04 -19.16
N TYR A 753 24.15 35.91 -18.98
CA TYR A 753 24.73 34.59 -19.10
C TYR A 753 23.99 33.77 -20.15
N GLU A 754 24.71 33.19 -21.10
CA GLU A 754 24.12 32.41 -22.19
C GLU A 754 24.71 31.01 -22.23
N VAL A 755 23.86 29.98 -22.29
CA VAL A 755 24.33 28.64 -22.67
C VAL A 755 24.50 28.63 -24.18
N VAL A 756 25.75 28.51 -24.62
CA VAL A 756 26.12 28.59 -26.02
C VAL A 756 25.64 27.33 -26.75
N VAL A 757 24.96 27.54 -27.88
CA VAL A 757 24.44 26.50 -28.78
C VAL A 757 25.14 26.50 -30.14
N ASN A 758 26.12 27.37 -30.35
CA ASN A 758 26.87 27.49 -31.61
C ASN A 758 27.96 26.41 -31.68
N GLU A 759 27.81 25.44 -32.58
CA GLU A 759 28.71 24.28 -32.70
C GLU A 759 30.13 24.67 -33.15
N ALA A 760 30.27 25.75 -33.93
CA ALA A 760 31.59 26.22 -34.35
C ALA A 760 32.46 26.65 -33.14
N LEU A 761 31.84 27.25 -32.11
CA LEU A 761 32.52 27.61 -30.87
C LEU A 761 32.91 26.38 -30.03
N TYR A 762 32.09 25.32 -30.04
CA TYR A 762 32.47 24.05 -29.40
C TYR A 762 33.69 23.43 -30.08
N ALA A 763 33.71 23.41 -31.41
CA ALA A 763 34.81 22.88 -32.21
C ALA A 763 36.10 23.72 -32.06
N GLN A 764 35.98 25.05 -32.00
CA GLN A 764 37.12 25.95 -31.80
C GLN A 764 37.78 25.71 -30.43
N LEU A 765 37.00 25.68 -29.36
CA LEU A 765 37.51 25.42 -28.00
C LEU A 765 38.06 24.00 -27.83
N GLU A 766 37.60 23.04 -28.63
CA GLU A 766 38.15 21.69 -28.65
C GLU A 766 39.51 21.61 -29.36
N LYS A 767 39.69 22.35 -30.46
CA LYS A 767 40.97 22.47 -31.17
C LYS A 767 42.05 23.13 -30.31
N GLU A 768 41.73 24.21 -29.59
CA GLU A 768 42.65 24.87 -28.64
C GLU A 768 43.08 23.93 -27.51
N PHE A 769 42.20 23.04 -27.06
CA PHE A 769 42.52 22.03 -26.04
C PHE A 769 43.48 20.95 -26.58
N GLN A 770 43.28 20.50 -27.81
CA GLN A 770 44.15 19.49 -28.45
C GLN A 770 45.54 20.05 -28.77
N THR A 771 45.65 21.32 -29.18
CA THR A 771 46.94 21.98 -29.45
C THR A 771 47.75 22.23 -28.18
N ALA A 772 47.10 22.54 -27.05
CA ALA A 772 47.76 22.71 -25.76
C ALA A 772 48.34 21.39 -25.18
N VAL A 773 47.74 20.24 -25.51
CA VAL A 773 48.19 18.90 -25.05
C VAL A 773 49.30 18.31 -25.93
N THR A 774 49.41 18.74 -27.19
CA THR A 774 50.51 18.33 -28.10
C THR A 774 51.75 19.22 -28.02
N SER A 775 51.67 20.36 -27.33
CA SER A 775 52.79 21.29 -27.09
C SER A 775 53.36 21.22 -25.67
N SER A 776 52.81 20.36 -24.82
CA SER A 776 53.34 19.90 -23.52
C SER A 776 53.87 18.49 -23.63
#